data_AF-A0A842W1L4-F1
#
_entry.id   AF-A0A842W1L4-F1
#
_cell.length_a   1.000
_cell.length_b   1.000
_cell.length_c   1.000
_cell.angle_alpha   90.00
_cell.angle_beta   90.00
_cell.angle_gamma   90.00
#
_symmetry.space_group_name_H-M   'P 1'
#
loop_
_entity.id
_entity.type
_entity.pdbx_description
1 polymer ?
#
loop_
_entity_poly.entity_id
_entity_poly.type
_entity_poly.pdbx_seq_one_letter_code
_entity_poly.pdbx_strand_id
1 'polypeptide(L)'
;MSEVADKKFKEKSLKILEDKGVPIKIVDEVKKYMFDEELTKKQVQFFIDKVYIDFEKSLVTPGEPIGTVAAQSIGEPGTQMSVAGNERAIISISGIPQVKRIGTIIDDFLRIFNDNVIKRGDSEILEIPEDLDIKVPSLNDQEKIEWSNVRQFSRHSPNGRLLQIETRTGRKILATKSHSFVIRRNNKIVPIKGDSLSVGDRIPIVKKFDVKAECKELVLEEILAPTKYWYGSELEKAKELYSTAGRDWISHHNIMYKSPVKADAMRLLLKGDTMTEIKNGFVYPTDIQISNVLIPETLTLDEIFGYFIGEYLSEGTSAPSYISIANNDPKFIEKIYKFADRFKIGIHKREKDGEFGIRISHVLSSSLLSDLVTKLCGKGADHKFIDSHLLFSNKIASAALLRGYFDGDGSISVNREMIRAGSNSKQLIEDIALMLSRFRIYSEISRDKKQWLLTIPKQYIREYAEEIGFNIEKKQSALLRLVKNIHEDEKYKTTSDSADMIPGFGLLLKKITKKLEITKSNDERLCVSIRKWTRKQIISRRRLTKLIELFQETAKEKDKDISEELQPLINAVSGDTLWDKIISIKELNSPTEYVYDFSVRNNENFLLSSGIITHNTLRTFHYAGVSEFSVTQGLPRLIEIVDARKNPSTPIMYVYLEEEYAKDLEKARKIHQKIEQIRVDSIAFDVELDLTEYAIVVYLDPELLEDKGIELDLIKKKLKKYKKKGDIDVDYDDCVIIINPEIDDIQKLQKMREKILKRTISGLKGVKRGIISKDETTGEWTIQCEGTNLAGVLKVKGVDKTRTISNHIHEVNKILGVEAARSLIIREAQQVLDDQGLDVDKRHLLALAELMCHKGKVLQIGRHGISGVKKSILARAAFEVTIKQLLNASISGEEEQLKGIPENVIIGQLVPTI
;
A
#
# COMPACT_ATOMS: atom_id res chain seq x y z
N MET A 1 -4.34 39.72 -52.31
CA MET A 1 -3.79 38.35 -52.29
C MET A 1 -2.40 38.43 -51.65
N SER A 2 -2.23 37.95 -50.43
CA SER A 2 -0.94 37.96 -49.75
C SER A 2 -0.02 36.91 -50.34
N GLU A 3 1.12 37.33 -50.86
CA GLU A 3 2.17 36.47 -51.42
C GLU A 3 2.60 35.41 -50.37
N VAL A 4 2.51 34.13 -50.74
CA VAL A 4 3.08 33.02 -49.95
C VAL A 4 4.58 33.27 -49.79
N ALA A 5 5.11 33.04 -48.59
CA ALA A 5 6.52 33.28 -48.31
C ALA A 5 7.38 32.27 -49.08
N ASP A 6 8.28 32.78 -49.92
CA ASP A 6 9.25 31.94 -50.60
C ASP A 6 10.28 31.36 -49.61
N LYS A 7 10.98 30.32 -50.06
CA LYS A 7 12.00 29.62 -49.26
C LYS A 7 13.06 30.56 -48.71
N LYS A 8 13.48 31.54 -49.52
CA LYS A 8 14.55 32.49 -49.19
C LYS A 8 14.12 33.45 -48.08
N PHE A 9 12.85 33.87 -48.07
CA PHE A 9 12.27 34.68 -47.01
C PHE A 9 12.19 33.89 -45.71
N LYS A 10 11.72 32.63 -45.74
CA LYS A 10 11.67 31.75 -44.56
C LYS A 10 13.07 31.51 -43.95
N GLU A 11 14.08 31.25 -44.78
CA GLU A 11 15.49 31.10 -44.33
C GLU A 11 16.02 32.39 -43.70
N LYS A 12 15.74 33.56 -44.32
CA LYS A 12 16.15 34.86 -43.79
C LYS A 12 15.49 35.16 -42.45
N SER A 13 14.21 34.81 -42.27
CA SER A 13 13.48 35.02 -41.02
C SER A 13 13.95 34.10 -39.89
N LEU A 14 14.35 32.85 -40.18
CA LEU A 14 14.96 31.96 -39.19
C LEU A 14 16.28 32.49 -38.65
N LYS A 15 17.10 33.11 -39.52
CA LYS A 15 18.37 33.70 -39.13
C LYS A 15 18.22 34.81 -38.08
N ILE A 16 17.06 35.48 -38.02
CA ILE A 16 16.75 36.47 -36.99
C ILE A 16 16.71 35.82 -35.60
N LEU A 17 16.22 34.59 -35.46
CA LEU A 17 16.22 33.86 -34.18
C LEU A 17 17.64 33.45 -33.77
N GLU A 18 18.44 32.99 -34.73
CA GLU A 18 19.86 32.66 -34.51
C GLU A 18 20.66 33.88 -34.05
N ASP A 19 20.52 35.00 -34.76
CA ASP A 19 21.19 36.27 -34.44
C ASP A 19 20.77 36.83 -33.07
N LYS A 20 19.55 36.52 -32.63
CA LYS A 20 19.01 36.89 -31.32
C LYS A 20 19.31 35.88 -30.19
N GLY A 21 20.13 34.87 -30.46
CA GLY A 21 20.63 33.95 -29.43
C GLY A 21 19.66 32.83 -29.03
N VAL A 22 18.63 32.54 -29.83
CA VAL A 22 17.73 31.41 -29.61
C VAL A 22 18.49 30.08 -29.84
N PRO A 23 18.39 29.07 -28.95
CA PRO A 23 19.08 27.80 -29.10
C PRO A 23 18.82 27.11 -30.45
N ILE A 24 19.88 26.57 -31.05
CA ILE A 24 19.84 25.96 -32.39
C ILE A 24 18.74 24.89 -32.54
N LYS A 25 18.46 24.15 -31.45
CA LYS A 25 17.45 23.09 -31.44
C LYS A 25 16.02 23.63 -31.62
N ILE A 26 15.73 24.79 -31.02
CA ILE A 26 14.43 25.48 -31.19
C ILE A 26 14.35 26.03 -32.61
N VAL A 27 15.44 26.61 -33.11
CA VAL A 27 15.52 27.10 -34.49
C VAL A 27 15.27 25.96 -35.49
N ASP A 28 15.84 24.77 -35.26
CA ASP A 28 15.64 23.58 -36.10
C ASP A 28 14.19 23.07 -36.05
N GLU A 29 13.54 23.08 -34.88
CA GLU A 29 12.12 22.72 -34.75
C GLU A 29 11.22 23.72 -35.47
N VAL A 30 11.45 25.03 -35.27
CA VAL A 30 10.72 26.10 -35.95
C VAL A 30 10.91 26.01 -37.46
N LYS A 31 12.12 25.69 -37.92
CA LYS A 31 12.42 25.44 -39.32
C LYS A 31 11.61 24.28 -39.88
N LYS A 32 11.49 23.17 -39.15
CA LYS A 32 10.66 22.03 -39.57
C LYS A 32 9.21 22.47 -39.81
N TYR A 33 8.57 23.07 -38.80
CA TYR A 33 7.17 23.50 -38.90
C TYR A 33 6.94 24.58 -39.96
N MET A 34 7.85 25.55 -40.10
CA MET A 34 7.70 26.64 -41.07
C MET A 34 7.82 26.16 -42.52
N PHE A 35 8.59 25.11 -42.78
CA PHE A 35 8.83 24.61 -44.15
C PHE A 35 7.83 23.55 -44.58
N ASP A 36 7.19 22.88 -43.62
CA ASP A 36 6.11 21.92 -43.87
C ASP A 36 4.77 22.61 -44.23
N GLU A 37 4.60 23.91 -43.95
CA GLU A 37 3.34 24.66 -44.11
C GLU A 37 3.42 25.82 -45.14
N GLU A 38 2.33 26.06 -45.89
CA GLU A 38 2.20 27.17 -46.86
C GLU A 38 1.85 28.52 -46.19
N LEU A 39 2.81 29.10 -45.48
CA LEU A 39 2.64 30.35 -44.75
C LEU A 39 2.88 31.61 -45.61
N THR A 40 2.07 32.65 -45.40
CA THR A 40 2.29 33.98 -45.98
C THR A 40 3.45 34.71 -45.28
N LYS A 41 4.06 35.71 -45.94
CA LYS A 41 5.16 36.52 -45.36
C LYS A 41 4.80 37.13 -43.98
N LYS A 42 3.54 37.54 -43.79
CA LYS A 42 3.05 38.09 -42.51
C LYS A 42 2.95 37.03 -41.40
N GLN A 43 2.48 35.83 -41.74
CA GLN A 43 2.38 34.72 -40.78
C GLN A 43 3.75 34.21 -40.36
N VAL A 44 4.69 34.13 -41.29
CA VAL A 44 6.10 33.78 -40.99
C VAL A 44 6.69 34.79 -40.00
N GLN A 45 6.53 36.09 -40.25
CA GLN A 45 7.06 37.11 -39.36
C GLN A 45 6.40 37.05 -37.97
N PHE A 46 5.07 36.93 -37.91
CA PHE A 46 4.35 36.79 -36.64
C PHE A 46 4.81 35.56 -35.86
N PHE A 47 5.02 34.42 -36.53
CA PHE A 47 5.48 33.19 -35.89
C PHE A 47 6.89 33.34 -35.30
N ILE A 48 7.82 33.91 -36.07
CA ILE A 48 9.19 34.19 -35.61
C ILE A 48 9.18 35.16 -34.42
N ASP A 49 8.42 36.24 -34.50
CA ASP A 49 8.31 37.23 -33.41
C ASP A 49 7.71 36.60 -32.15
N LYS A 50 6.70 35.74 -32.32
CA LYS A 50 6.04 35.03 -31.20
C LYS A 50 6.99 34.04 -30.52
N VAL A 51 7.73 33.25 -31.30
CA VAL A 51 8.77 32.34 -30.80
C VAL A 51 9.82 33.10 -30.01
N TYR A 52 10.27 34.25 -30.55
CA TYR A 52 11.26 35.06 -29.84
C TYR A 52 10.73 35.65 -28.53
N ILE A 53 9.50 36.17 -28.52
CA ILE A 53 8.85 36.69 -27.31
C ILE A 53 8.70 35.60 -26.25
N ASP A 54 8.28 34.40 -26.64
CA ASP A 54 8.10 33.28 -25.72
C ASP A 54 9.45 32.75 -25.23
N PHE A 55 10.50 32.79 -26.06
CA PHE A 55 11.88 32.55 -25.64
C PHE A 55 12.34 33.59 -24.62
N GLU A 56 12.18 34.89 -24.87
CA GLU A 56 12.55 35.94 -23.91
C GLU A 56 11.80 35.81 -22.58
N LYS A 57 10.53 35.44 -22.61
CA LYS A 57 9.75 35.17 -21.39
C LYS A 57 10.22 33.92 -20.63
N SER A 58 10.83 32.97 -21.33
CA SER A 58 11.40 31.77 -20.72
C SER A 58 12.80 31.97 -20.16
N LEU A 59 13.47 33.08 -20.52
CA LEU A 59 14.74 33.44 -19.94
C LEU A 59 14.53 33.88 -18.49
N VAL A 60 15.35 33.30 -17.61
CA VAL A 60 15.35 33.67 -16.20
C VAL A 60 16.00 35.04 -16.03
N THR A 61 15.43 35.88 -15.16
CA THR A 61 15.94 37.23 -14.93
C THR A 61 17.30 37.16 -14.25
N PRO A 62 18.31 37.95 -14.67
CA PRO A 62 19.58 38.03 -13.95
C PRO A 62 19.35 38.38 -12.47
N GLY A 63 19.76 37.48 -11.56
CA GLY A 63 19.57 37.62 -10.11
C GLY A 63 18.48 36.72 -9.50
N GLU A 64 17.67 36.02 -10.30
CA GLU A 64 16.76 35.01 -9.77
C GLU A 64 17.53 33.77 -9.27
N PRO A 65 17.16 33.20 -8.11
CA PRO A 65 17.87 32.09 -7.49
C PRO A 65 17.53 30.77 -8.19
N ILE A 66 18.07 30.58 -9.41
CA ILE A 66 17.89 29.39 -10.27
C ILE A 66 18.21 28.10 -9.51
N GLY A 67 19.20 28.14 -8.59
CA GLY A 67 19.54 27.00 -7.74
C GLY A 67 18.44 26.58 -6.76
N THR A 68 17.65 27.53 -6.25
CA THR A 68 16.51 27.26 -5.34
C THR A 68 15.30 26.76 -6.12
N VAL A 69 15.05 27.29 -7.32
CA VAL A 69 13.97 26.83 -8.22
C VAL A 69 14.25 25.40 -8.72
N ALA A 70 15.50 25.10 -9.09
CA ALA A 70 15.93 23.74 -9.45
C ALA A 70 15.89 22.78 -8.24
N ALA A 71 16.21 23.25 -7.03
CA ALA A 71 16.12 22.45 -5.81
C ALA A 71 14.66 22.15 -5.40
N GLN A 72 13.71 23.07 -5.64
CA GLN A 72 12.27 22.81 -5.47
C GLN A 72 11.71 21.84 -6.52
N SER A 73 12.36 21.72 -7.68
CA SER A 73 11.97 20.79 -8.75
C SER A 73 12.32 19.32 -8.46
N ILE A 74 13.10 19.04 -7.39
CA ILE A 74 13.51 17.70 -6.94
C ILE A 74 12.49 17.10 -5.93
N GLY A 75 11.27 17.67 -5.88
CA GLY A 75 10.17 17.27 -5.00
C GLY A 75 8.99 16.57 -5.72
N GLU A 76 8.59 15.42 -5.14
CA GLU A 76 7.47 14.50 -5.40
C GLU A 76 7.45 13.66 -6.71
N PRO A 77 7.50 12.31 -6.62
CA PRO A 77 7.16 11.39 -7.71
C PRO A 77 5.66 11.35 -8.02
N GLY A 78 5.32 11.20 -9.31
CA GLY A 78 3.97 10.92 -9.82
C GLY A 78 3.65 9.42 -9.87
N THR A 79 2.71 8.99 -9.03
CA THR A 79 1.51 8.17 -9.30
C THR A 79 1.54 7.17 -10.47
N GLN A 80 1.85 5.89 -10.20
CA GLN A 80 1.59 4.75 -11.12
C GLN A 80 1.16 3.44 -10.42
N MET A 81 0.69 3.48 -9.17
CA MET A 81 0.09 2.31 -8.50
C MET A 81 -1.34 2.68 -8.17
N SER A 82 -2.33 1.97 -8.70
CA SER A 82 -3.72 2.37 -8.52
C SER A 82 -4.70 1.21 -8.63
N VAL A 83 -5.85 1.40 -8.00
CA VAL A 83 -7.02 0.52 -8.09
C VAL A 83 -8.04 1.06 -9.10
N ALA A 84 -8.92 0.20 -9.60
CA ALA A 84 -10.00 0.63 -10.49
C ALA A 84 -10.97 1.60 -9.77
N GLY A 85 -11.48 2.60 -10.47
CA GLY A 85 -12.32 3.65 -9.86
C GLY A 85 -13.64 3.15 -9.28
N ASN A 86 -14.10 1.97 -9.69
CA ASN A 86 -15.30 1.31 -9.17
C ASN A 86 -15.05 0.55 -7.86
N GLU A 87 -13.80 0.35 -7.44
CA GLU A 87 -13.48 -0.20 -6.13
C GLU A 87 -14.00 0.73 -5.02
N ARG A 88 -14.44 0.13 -3.91
CA ARG A 88 -15.03 0.86 -2.79
C ARG A 88 -14.02 0.97 -1.66
N ALA A 89 -13.72 2.19 -1.23
CA ALA A 89 -12.77 2.46 -0.16
C ALA A 89 -13.50 3.00 1.09
N ILE A 90 -12.92 2.71 2.26
CA ILE A 90 -13.39 3.26 3.53
C ILE A 90 -12.59 4.53 3.82
N ILE A 91 -13.29 5.64 4.03
CA ILE A 91 -12.68 6.94 4.30
C ILE A 91 -13.43 7.63 5.44
N SER A 92 -12.73 8.38 6.27
CA SER A 92 -13.30 9.27 7.28
C SER A 92 -12.99 10.70 6.88
N ILE A 93 -14.02 11.53 6.76
CA ILE A 93 -13.89 12.97 6.47
C ILE A 93 -14.46 13.70 7.68
N SER A 94 -13.65 14.56 8.31
CA SER A 94 -14.05 15.32 9.50
C SER A 94 -14.62 14.43 10.62
N GLY A 95 -14.02 13.25 10.80
CA GLY A 95 -14.45 12.27 11.80
C GLY A 95 -15.60 11.34 11.39
N ILE A 96 -16.27 11.59 10.26
CA ILE A 96 -17.43 10.79 9.81
C ILE A 96 -16.97 9.69 8.85
N PRO A 97 -17.07 8.40 9.22
CA PRO A 97 -16.69 7.29 8.35
C PRO A 97 -17.73 7.04 7.26
N GLN A 98 -17.26 6.75 6.05
CA GLN A 98 -18.10 6.49 4.88
C GLN A 98 -17.45 5.49 3.93
N VAL A 99 -18.29 4.75 3.20
CA VAL A 99 -17.89 3.83 2.13
C VAL A 99 -18.38 4.40 0.80
N LYS A 100 -17.43 4.76 -0.06
CA LYS A 100 -17.71 5.28 -1.40
C LYS A 100 -16.77 4.67 -2.42
N ARG A 101 -17.12 4.79 -3.70
CA ARG A 101 -16.21 4.43 -4.80
C ARG A 101 -14.99 5.34 -4.76
N ILE A 102 -13.81 4.76 -4.84
CA ILE A 102 -12.55 5.51 -4.76
C ILE A 102 -12.45 6.57 -5.87
N GLY A 103 -12.94 6.25 -7.07
CA GLY A 103 -12.99 7.20 -8.17
C GLY A 103 -13.85 8.41 -7.86
N THR A 104 -15.05 8.19 -7.32
CA THR A 104 -15.95 9.28 -6.90
C THR A 104 -15.34 10.14 -5.80
N ILE A 105 -14.70 9.52 -4.80
CA ILE A 105 -14.02 10.26 -3.72
C ILE A 105 -12.99 11.21 -4.33
N ILE A 106 -12.07 10.69 -5.13
CA ILE A 106 -10.96 11.50 -5.65
C ILE A 106 -11.45 12.53 -6.66
N ASP A 107 -12.35 12.17 -7.57
CA ASP A 107 -12.91 13.08 -8.57
C ASP A 107 -13.63 14.27 -7.92
N ASP A 108 -14.39 14.04 -6.83
CA ASP A 108 -15.08 15.11 -6.10
C ASP A 108 -14.07 16.07 -5.47
N PHE A 109 -13.01 15.56 -4.84
CA PHE A 109 -11.96 16.40 -4.25
C PHE A 109 -11.14 17.16 -5.31
N LEU A 110 -10.80 16.52 -6.42
CA LEU A 110 -10.13 17.19 -7.54
C LEU A 110 -10.98 18.32 -8.12
N ARG A 111 -12.31 18.15 -8.14
CA ARG A 111 -13.24 19.20 -8.59
C ARG A 111 -13.34 20.36 -7.59
N ILE A 112 -13.39 20.05 -6.28
CA ILE A 112 -13.48 21.06 -5.21
C ILE A 112 -12.18 21.88 -5.12
N PHE A 113 -11.03 21.22 -5.18
CA PHE A 113 -9.71 21.83 -5.02
C PHE A 113 -8.98 21.98 -6.36
N ASN A 114 -9.71 22.26 -7.44
CA ASN A 114 -9.20 22.26 -8.81
C ASN A 114 -7.94 23.14 -9.00
N ASP A 115 -7.87 24.27 -8.30
CA ASP A 115 -6.74 25.22 -8.40
C ASP A 115 -5.45 24.67 -7.77
N ASN A 116 -5.56 23.64 -6.93
CA ASN A 116 -4.45 22.99 -6.22
C ASN A 116 -4.04 21.65 -6.87
N VAL A 117 -4.68 21.27 -7.97
CA VAL A 117 -4.39 20.01 -8.67
C VAL A 117 -3.14 20.16 -9.52
N ILE A 118 -2.14 19.34 -9.23
CA ILE A 118 -0.91 19.23 -10.01
C ILE A 118 -1.18 18.23 -11.14
N LYS A 119 -1.10 18.71 -12.40
CA LYS A 119 -1.21 17.86 -13.60
C LYS A 119 0.17 17.54 -14.14
N ARG A 120 0.47 16.26 -14.35
CA ARG A 120 1.71 15.77 -14.95
C ARG A 120 1.39 14.72 -16.00
N GLY A 121 1.35 15.13 -17.28
CA GLY A 121 0.89 14.26 -18.37
C GLY A 121 -0.55 13.81 -18.13
N ASP A 122 -0.79 12.50 -18.15
CA ASP A 122 -2.10 11.87 -17.91
C ASP A 122 -2.40 11.65 -16.41
N SER A 123 -1.53 12.12 -15.52
CA SER A 123 -1.68 11.98 -14.07
C SER A 123 -2.13 13.30 -13.43
N GLU A 124 -3.09 13.21 -12.51
CA GLU A 124 -3.57 14.33 -11.70
C GLU A 124 -3.42 14.00 -10.22
N ILE A 125 -2.85 14.95 -9.50
CA ILE A 125 -2.41 14.79 -8.12
C ILE A 125 -2.92 15.95 -7.29
N LEU A 126 -3.49 15.64 -6.12
CA LEU A 126 -3.92 16.63 -5.14
C LEU A 126 -3.29 16.32 -3.80
N GLU A 127 -2.40 17.18 -3.34
CA GLU A 127 -1.95 17.17 -1.94
C GLU A 127 -3.10 17.62 -1.04
N ILE A 128 -3.31 16.90 0.06
CA ILE A 128 -4.36 17.21 1.02
C ILE A 128 -3.79 18.18 2.08
N PRO A 129 -4.39 19.38 2.23
CA PRO A 129 -4.06 20.31 3.31
C PRO A 129 -4.09 19.64 4.70
N GLU A 130 -3.15 20.00 5.57
CA GLU A 130 -3.00 19.37 6.90
C GLU A 130 -4.18 19.64 7.86
N ASP A 131 -4.95 20.70 7.60
CA ASP A 131 -6.14 21.09 8.37
C ASP A 131 -7.37 20.24 8.06
N LEU A 132 -7.38 19.51 6.95
CA LEU A 132 -8.46 18.58 6.60
C LEU A 132 -8.26 17.22 7.29
N ASP A 133 -9.13 16.87 8.24
CA ASP A 133 -9.14 15.54 8.89
C ASP A 133 -9.70 14.47 7.93
N ILE A 134 -8.85 14.02 7.01
CA ILE A 134 -9.12 12.92 6.08
C ILE A 134 -8.28 11.71 6.47
N LYS A 135 -8.95 10.62 6.84
CA LYS A 135 -8.29 9.38 7.29
C LYS A 135 -8.83 8.15 6.58
N VAL A 136 -7.98 7.15 6.40
CA VAL A 136 -8.37 5.82 5.91
C VAL A 136 -7.85 4.74 6.86
N PRO A 137 -8.53 3.60 7.00
CA PRO A 137 -8.00 2.48 7.77
C PRO A 137 -6.81 1.87 7.06
N SER A 138 -5.73 1.63 7.81
CA SER A 138 -4.45 1.12 7.31
C SER A 138 -3.87 0.09 8.29
N LEU A 139 -3.05 -0.82 7.79
CA LEU A 139 -2.34 -1.86 8.52
C LEU A 139 -0.96 -1.36 8.95
N ASN A 140 -0.67 -1.36 10.25
CA ASN A 140 0.66 -1.04 10.75
C ASN A 140 1.57 -2.29 10.83
N ASP A 141 2.86 -2.08 11.15
CA ASP A 141 3.88 -3.14 11.26
C ASP A 141 3.58 -4.21 12.33
N GLN A 142 2.65 -3.94 13.24
CA GLN A 142 2.21 -4.89 14.29
C GLN A 142 1.00 -5.72 13.85
N GLU A 143 0.63 -5.69 12.57
CA GLU A 143 -0.57 -6.33 12.01
C GLU A 143 -1.88 -5.81 12.64
N LYS A 144 -1.90 -4.54 13.06
CA LYS A 144 -3.08 -3.86 13.62
C LYS A 144 -3.65 -2.83 12.64
N ILE A 145 -4.97 -2.70 12.63
CA ILE A 145 -5.66 -1.73 11.78
C ILE A 145 -5.88 -0.44 12.57
N GLU A 146 -5.42 0.68 12.00
CA GLU A 146 -5.53 2.02 12.57
C GLU A 146 -5.93 3.06 11.51
N TRP A 147 -6.53 4.16 11.97
CA TRP A 147 -6.95 5.25 11.10
C TRP A 147 -5.78 6.20 10.84
N SER A 148 -5.31 6.22 9.60
CA SER A 148 -4.14 7.00 9.18
C SER A 148 -4.52 8.15 8.25
N ASN A 149 -3.77 9.25 8.36
CA ASN A 149 -4.01 10.45 7.56
C ASN A 149 -3.71 10.21 6.08
N VAL A 150 -4.62 10.68 5.23
CA VAL A 150 -4.38 10.79 3.80
C VAL A 150 -3.53 12.04 3.55
N ARG A 151 -2.39 11.87 2.90
CA ARG A 151 -1.50 12.92 2.41
C ARG A 151 -1.89 13.42 1.02
N GLN A 152 -2.30 12.53 0.13
CA GLN A 152 -2.45 12.84 -1.29
C GLN A 152 -3.54 11.98 -1.93
N PHE A 153 -4.24 12.57 -2.90
CA PHE A 153 -5.09 11.86 -3.84
C PHE A 153 -4.47 11.87 -5.23
N SER A 154 -4.66 10.79 -5.96
CA SER A 154 -4.17 10.71 -7.33
C SER A 154 -5.06 9.90 -8.25
N ARG A 155 -5.07 10.30 -9.52
CA ARG A 155 -5.66 9.51 -10.61
C ARG A 155 -4.78 9.58 -11.87
N HIS A 156 -4.81 8.54 -12.67
CA HIS A 156 -4.13 8.51 -13.96
C HIS A 156 -4.80 7.53 -14.94
N SER A 157 -4.51 7.67 -16.23
CA SER A 157 -4.98 6.72 -17.24
C SER A 157 -4.41 5.31 -16.98
N PRO A 158 -5.20 4.24 -17.09
CA PRO A 158 -4.72 2.88 -16.94
C PRO A 158 -3.75 2.52 -18.07
N ASN A 159 -2.48 2.33 -17.73
CA ASN A 159 -1.45 1.86 -18.64
C ASN A 159 -1.57 0.34 -18.89
N GLY A 160 -2.58 -0.05 -19.67
CA GLY A 160 -2.83 -1.43 -20.10
C GLY A 160 -3.92 -2.16 -19.30
N ARG A 161 -3.82 -3.50 -19.25
CA ARG A 161 -4.79 -4.35 -18.54
C ARG A 161 -4.57 -4.35 -17.03
N LEU A 162 -5.67 -4.45 -16.28
CA LEU A 162 -5.70 -4.56 -14.83
C LEU A 162 -5.65 -6.03 -14.39
N LEU A 163 -5.08 -6.29 -13.23
CA LEU A 163 -5.08 -7.58 -12.54
C LEU A 163 -6.30 -7.69 -11.64
N GLN A 164 -7.19 -8.64 -11.96
CA GLN A 164 -8.21 -9.12 -11.05
C GLN A 164 -7.66 -10.26 -10.21
N ILE A 165 -7.50 -10.01 -8.92
CA ILE A 165 -7.11 -11.03 -7.94
C ILE A 165 -8.37 -11.54 -7.24
N GLU A 166 -8.48 -12.86 -7.13
CA GLU A 166 -9.52 -13.54 -6.37
C GLU A 166 -8.88 -14.43 -5.30
N THR A 167 -9.29 -14.22 -4.06
CA THR A 167 -8.80 -14.97 -2.91
C THR A 167 -9.69 -16.20 -2.64
N ARG A 168 -9.17 -17.15 -1.87
CA ARG A 168 -9.86 -18.42 -1.50
C ARG A 168 -11.23 -18.16 -0.90
N THR A 169 -11.40 -17.01 -0.27
CA THR A 169 -12.59 -16.64 0.48
C THR A 169 -13.56 -15.77 -0.33
N GLY A 170 -13.32 -15.68 -1.64
CA GLY A 170 -14.17 -15.01 -2.60
C GLY A 170 -14.02 -13.49 -2.61
N ARG A 171 -13.02 -12.92 -1.94
CA ARG A 171 -12.72 -11.50 -2.08
C ARG A 171 -12.04 -11.23 -3.41
N LYS A 172 -12.38 -10.08 -4.00
CA LYS A 172 -11.87 -9.66 -5.30
C LYS A 172 -11.37 -8.23 -5.20
N ILE A 173 -10.31 -7.96 -5.93
CA ILE A 173 -9.76 -6.62 -6.14
C ILE A 173 -9.29 -6.50 -7.59
N LEU A 174 -9.54 -5.35 -8.19
CA LEU A 174 -9.05 -4.99 -9.51
C LEU A 174 -8.06 -3.83 -9.42
N ALA A 175 -6.79 -4.07 -9.78
CA ALA A 175 -5.72 -3.09 -9.66
C ALA A 175 -4.76 -3.13 -10.87
N THR A 176 -3.96 -2.09 -11.06
CA THR A 176 -2.92 -2.06 -12.11
C THR A 176 -1.86 -3.14 -11.87
N LYS A 177 -1.18 -3.61 -12.92
CA LYS A 177 -0.06 -4.57 -12.79
C LYS A 177 1.04 -4.08 -11.85
N SER A 178 1.33 -2.78 -11.93
CA SER A 178 2.31 -2.08 -11.09
C SER A 178 1.83 -1.84 -9.66
N HIS A 179 0.55 -2.12 -9.35
CA HIS A 179 -0.02 -1.85 -8.03
C HIS A 179 0.64 -2.70 -6.96
N SER A 180 0.96 -2.10 -5.81
CA SER A 180 1.59 -2.83 -4.72
C SER A 180 0.55 -3.45 -3.79
N PHE A 181 0.79 -4.71 -3.45
CA PHE A 181 0.05 -5.47 -2.45
C PHE A 181 0.93 -5.70 -1.25
N VAL A 182 0.34 -6.24 -0.19
CA VAL A 182 1.02 -6.52 1.06
C VAL A 182 1.10 -8.03 1.28
N ILE A 183 2.27 -8.55 1.64
CA ILE A 183 2.48 -9.96 2.02
C ILE A 183 3.29 -10.04 3.32
N ARG A 184 3.25 -11.19 4.00
CA ARG A 184 4.07 -11.44 5.19
C ARG A 184 5.30 -12.29 4.85
N ARG A 185 6.51 -11.78 5.09
CA ARG A 185 7.78 -12.51 4.92
C ARG A 185 8.70 -12.23 6.11
N ASN A 186 9.32 -13.27 6.67
CA ASN A 186 10.27 -13.18 7.79
C ASN A 186 9.79 -12.32 8.98
N ASN A 187 8.52 -12.47 9.36
CA ASN A 187 7.82 -11.73 10.43
C ASN A 187 7.60 -10.25 10.16
N LYS A 188 7.77 -9.82 8.91
CA LYS A 188 7.51 -8.44 8.51
C LYS A 188 6.42 -8.42 7.45
N ILE A 189 5.64 -7.35 7.52
CA ILE A 189 4.77 -6.94 6.45
C ILE A 189 5.66 -6.30 5.38
N VAL A 190 5.59 -6.81 4.15
CA VAL A 190 6.40 -6.29 3.04
C VAL A 190 5.51 -6.05 1.82
N PRO A 191 5.79 -4.99 1.05
CA PRO A 191 5.09 -4.73 -0.20
C PRO A 191 5.56 -5.72 -1.29
N ILE A 192 4.67 -6.05 -2.22
CA ILE A 192 4.96 -6.84 -3.42
C ILE A 192 4.16 -6.28 -4.59
N LYS A 193 4.78 -6.12 -5.76
CA LYS A 193 4.07 -5.67 -6.96
C LYS A 193 3.06 -6.73 -7.43
N GLY A 194 1.98 -6.27 -8.05
CA GLY A 194 0.92 -7.12 -8.59
C GLY A 194 1.43 -8.11 -9.64
N ASP A 195 2.38 -7.70 -10.48
CA ASP A 195 3.04 -8.56 -11.47
C ASP A 195 3.82 -9.73 -10.87
N SER A 196 4.27 -9.57 -9.63
CA SER A 196 5.09 -10.53 -8.90
C SER A 196 4.24 -11.47 -8.04
N LEU A 197 2.93 -11.20 -7.94
CA LEU A 197 2.02 -12.07 -7.21
C LEU A 197 1.76 -13.36 -7.99
N SER A 198 1.82 -14.48 -7.27
CA SER A 198 1.53 -15.80 -7.79
C SER A 198 0.34 -16.44 -7.08
N VAL A 199 -0.37 -17.32 -7.80
CA VAL A 199 -1.40 -18.17 -7.18
C VAL A 199 -0.76 -19.00 -6.08
N GLY A 200 -1.21 -18.85 -4.84
CA GLY A 200 -0.53 -19.42 -3.68
C GLY A 200 -0.11 -18.40 -2.63
N ASP A 201 0.22 -17.19 -3.07
CA ASP A 201 0.55 -16.08 -2.18
C ASP A 201 -0.64 -15.70 -1.29
N ARG A 202 -0.34 -15.05 -0.16
CA ARG A 202 -1.35 -14.68 0.84
C ARG A 202 -1.35 -13.19 1.09
N ILE A 203 -2.50 -12.56 0.88
CA ILE A 203 -2.72 -11.13 1.10
C ILE A 203 -3.61 -10.88 2.32
N PRO A 204 -3.46 -9.75 3.01
CA PRO A 204 -4.21 -9.46 4.23
C PRO A 204 -5.66 -9.07 3.92
N ILE A 205 -6.58 -9.71 4.64
CA ILE A 205 -8.00 -9.39 4.70
C ILE A 205 -8.33 -8.96 6.13
N VAL A 206 -9.19 -7.97 6.30
CA VAL A 206 -9.68 -7.54 7.61
C VAL A 206 -10.40 -8.68 8.34
N LYS A 207 -9.96 -8.97 9.55
CA LYS A 207 -10.61 -9.89 10.50
C LYS A 207 -11.34 -9.12 11.59
N LYS A 208 -10.74 -8.03 12.05
CA LYS A 208 -11.29 -7.14 13.07
C LYS A 208 -11.25 -5.71 12.56
N PHE A 209 -12.38 -5.02 12.61
CA PHE A 209 -12.47 -3.62 12.20
C PHE A 209 -13.11 -2.78 13.30
N ASP A 210 -12.35 -1.87 13.88
CA ASP A 210 -12.85 -0.92 14.87
C ASP A 210 -13.19 0.42 14.19
N VAL A 211 -14.35 0.97 14.52
CA VAL A 211 -14.84 2.23 13.96
C VAL A 211 -14.29 3.41 14.75
N LYS A 212 -13.85 4.48 14.06
CA LYS A 212 -13.34 5.71 14.70
C LYS A 212 -14.41 6.40 15.55
N ALA A 213 -15.62 6.49 15.00
CA ALA A 213 -16.80 7.05 15.66
C ALA A 213 -18.02 6.23 15.25
N GLU A 214 -18.86 5.88 16.23
CA GLU A 214 -20.11 5.17 15.98
C GLU A 214 -21.24 6.14 15.70
N CYS A 215 -22.00 5.88 14.64
CA CYS A 215 -23.23 6.59 14.37
C CYS A 215 -24.34 6.10 15.33
N LYS A 216 -24.80 6.98 16.23
CA LYS A 216 -25.87 6.68 17.18
C LYS A 216 -27.24 7.13 16.70
N GLU A 217 -27.25 8.15 15.85
CA GLU A 217 -28.44 8.82 15.39
C GLU A 217 -28.28 9.17 13.90
N LEU A 218 -29.39 9.06 13.18
CA LEU A 218 -29.47 9.37 11.76
C LEU A 218 -30.17 10.72 11.59
N VAL A 219 -29.41 11.74 11.20
CA VAL A 219 -29.95 13.06 10.89
C VAL A 219 -30.58 13.00 9.49
N LEU A 220 -31.90 13.10 9.40
CA LEU A 220 -32.60 12.84 8.15
C LEU A 220 -32.30 13.87 7.07
N GLU A 221 -31.97 15.10 7.43
CA GLU A 221 -31.58 16.15 6.47
C GLU A 221 -30.43 15.73 5.55
N GLU A 222 -29.51 14.88 6.04
CA GLU A 222 -28.36 14.39 5.27
C GLU A 222 -28.76 13.39 4.15
N ILE A 223 -29.96 12.79 4.26
CA ILE A 223 -30.46 11.75 3.35
C ILE A 223 -31.69 12.25 2.55
N LEU A 224 -32.53 13.05 3.21
CA LEU A 224 -33.78 13.61 2.73
C LEU A 224 -33.64 15.13 2.70
N ALA A 225 -33.22 15.68 1.56
CA ALA A 225 -32.98 17.11 1.45
C ALA A 225 -34.21 17.96 1.87
N PRO A 226 -34.09 18.97 2.74
CA PRO A 226 -35.20 19.84 3.16
C PRO A 226 -35.83 20.67 2.03
N THR A 227 -35.20 20.69 0.85
CA THR A 227 -35.74 21.25 -0.39
C THR A 227 -36.64 20.27 -1.16
N LYS A 228 -36.83 19.05 -0.66
CA LYS A 228 -37.68 18.00 -1.25
C LYS A 228 -38.69 17.41 -0.29
N TYR A 229 -38.58 17.68 1.01
CA TYR A 229 -39.48 17.21 2.06
C TYR A 229 -39.82 18.36 2.99
N TRP A 230 -40.94 18.25 3.69
CA TRP A 230 -41.30 19.19 4.72
C TRP A 230 -40.61 18.83 6.03
N TYR A 231 -39.85 19.79 6.57
CA TYR A 231 -39.26 19.70 7.90
C TYR A 231 -40.03 20.64 8.83
N GLY A 232 -40.49 20.11 9.96
CA GLY A 232 -41.23 20.89 10.94
C GLY A 232 -40.41 22.04 11.52
N SER A 233 -39.13 21.81 11.78
CA SER A 233 -38.19 22.82 12.26
C SER A 233 -37.97 23.95 11.24
N GLU A 234 -37.82 23.62 9.96
CA GLU A 234 -37.70 24.61 8.87
C GLU A 234 -39.00 25.40 8.66
N LEU A 235 -40.16 24.76 8.85
CA LEU A 235 -41.46 25.43 8.82
C LEU A 235 -41.62 26.42 9.98
N GLU A 236 -41.15 26.08 11.19
CA GLU A 236 -41.14 27.03 12.32
C GLU A 236 -40.24 28.23 12.04
N LYS A 237 -39.01 28.01 11.57
CA LYS A 237 -38.12 29.10 11.13
C LYS A 237 -38.80 30.00 10.11
N ALA A 238 -39.50 29.41 9.14
CA ALA A 238 -40.24 30.16 8.14
C ALA A 238 -41.42 30.97 8.72
N LYS A 239 -42.15 30.43 9.70
CA LYS A 239 -43.25 31.13 10.42
C LYS A 239 -42.72 32.34 11.19
N GLU A 240 -41.62 32.16 11.92
CA GLU A 240 -40.97 33.25 12.66
C GLU A 240 -40.49 34.35 11.73
N LEU A 241 -39.79 34.00 10.64
CA LEU A 241 -39.31 34.93 9.63
C LEU A 241 -40.45 35.63 8.88
N TYR A 242 -41.55 34.94 8.61
CA TYR A 242 -42.69 35.53 7.90
C TYR A 242 -43.31 36.70 8.67
N SER A 243 -43.31 36.64 10.00
CA SER A 243 -43.82 37.72 10.85
C SER A 243 -42.95 38.98 10.81
N THR A 244 -41.69 38.89 10.39
CA THR A 244 -40.70 39.97 10.46
C THR A 244 -40.15 40.42 9.09
N ALA A 245 -40.14 39.56 8.07
CA ALA A 245 -39.43 39.78 6.80
C ALA A 245 -40.06 40.78 5.82
N GLY A 246 -41.34 41.14 5.96
CA GLY A 246 -41.98 42.17 5.14
C GLY A 246 -41.84 41.95 3.61
N ARG A 247 -41.17 42.88 2.91
CA ARG A 247 -40.90 42.80 1.45
C ARG A 247 -39.74 41.88 1.10
N ASP A 248 -38.86 41.59 2.05
CA ASP A 248 -37.64 40.80 1.85
C ASP A 248 -37.91 39.29 1.96
N TRP A 249 -39.18 38.85 2.06
CA TRP A 249 -39.55 37.43 2.17
C TRP A 249 -38.86 36.51 1.15
N ILE A 250 -38.83 36.94 -0.11
CA ILE A 250 -38.30 36.13 -1.21
C ILE A 250 -36.78 35.90 -1.06
N SER A 251 -36.04 36.89 -0.54
CA SER A 251 -34.58 36.79 -0.38
C SER A 251 -34.17 35.85 0.75
N HIS A 252 -35.08 35.46 1.65
CA HIS A 252 -34.77 34.53 2.73
C HIS A 252 -34.96 33.05 2.36
N HIS A 253 -35.59 32.76 1.22
CA HIS A 253 -35.96 31.42 0.79
C HIS A 253 -34.72 30.57 0.39
N ASN A 254 -34.60 29.38 0.98
CA ASN A 254 -33.45 28.47 0.87
C ASN A 254 -32.11 29.06 1.33
N ILE A 255 -32.17 30.16 2.09
CA ILE A 255 -31.01 30.81 2.73
C ILE A 255 -31.17 30.76 4.24
N MET A 256 -32.23 31.38 4.78
CA MET A 256 -32.52 31.40 6.23
C MET A 256 -33.44 30.26 6.68
N TYR A 257 -34.25 29.73 5.75
CA TYR A 257 -35.04 28.53 5.92
C TYR A 257 -35.07 27.75 4.60
N LYS A 258 -35.18 26.43 4.65
CA LYS A 258 -35.29 25.55 3.49
C LYS A 258 -36.74 25.12 3.29
N SER A 259 -37.18 24.97 2.04
CA SER A 259 -38.56 24.54 1.77
C SER A 259 -38.67 23.82 0.42
N PRO A 260 -39.58 22.82 0.32
CA PRO A 260 -39.81 22.10 -0.93
C PRO A 260 -40.67 22.86 -1.95
N VAL A 261 -41.26 24.00 -1.56
CA VAL A 261 -42.09 24.84 -2.43
C VAL A 261 -41.44 26.20 -2.65
N LYS A 262 -41.79 26.89 -3.74
CA LYS A 262 -41.27 28.23 -4.04
C LYS A 262 -41.70 29.24 -2.96
N ALA A 263 -40.90 30.30 -2.80
CA ALA A 263 -41.14 31.38 -1.83
C ALA A 263 -42.59 31.92 -1.82
N ASP A 264 -43.18 32.18 -2.99
CA ASP A 264 -44.56 32.69 -3.09
C ASP A 264 -45.60 31.67 -2.63
N ALA A 265 -45.41 30.40 -2.99
CA ALA A 265 -46.28 29.31 -2.54
C ALA A 265 -46.18 29.12 -1.02
N MET A 266 -44.97 29.17 -0.46
CA MET A 266 -44.76 29.15 0.99
C MET A 266 -45.47 30.31 1.69
N ARG A 267 -45.40 31.52 1.11
CA ARG A 267 -46.10 32.70 1.64
C ARG A 267 -47.60 32.51 1.70
N LEU A 268 -48.19 31.91 0.67
CA LEU A 268 -49.63 31.62 0.60
C LEU A 268 -50.02 30.54 1.62
N LEU A 269 -49.20 29.50 1.75
CA LEU A 269 -49.40 28.42 2.73
C LEU A 269 -49.33 28.91 4.18
N LEU A 270 -48.43 29.86 4.49
CA LEU A 270 -48.33 30.47 5.81
C LEU A 270 -49.47 31.45 6.13
N LYS A 271 -50.15 31.98 5.10
CA LYS A 271 -51.37 32.81 5.27
C LYS A 271 -52.62 31.98 5.51
N GLY A 272 -52.64 30.72 5.06
CA GLY A 272 -53.77 29.81 5.25
C GLY A 272 -53.57 28.88 6.44
N ASP A 273 -54.67 28.28 6.93
CA ASP A 273 -54.62 27.29 8.03
C ASP A 273 -54.17 25.89 7.57
N THR A 274 -53.75 25.74 6.30
CA THR A 274 -53.46 24.46 5.64
C THR A 274 -52.20 23.77 6.17
N MET A 275 -51.32 24.49 6.89
CA MET A 275 -50.04 23.99 7.40
C MET A 275 -50.05 23.64 8.89
N THR A 276 -51.24 23.53 9.50
CA THR A 276 -51.42 23.26 10.93
C THR A 276 -51.07 21.82 11.33
N GLU A 277 -50.99 20.90 10.37
CA GLU A 277 -50.76 19.48 10.67
C GLU A 277 -49.27 19.05 10.62
N ILE A 278 -48.38 19.89 10.07
CA ILE A 278 -46.93 19.64 10.09
C ILE A 278 -46.39 20.04 11.47
N LYS A 279 -45.94 19.05 12.24
CA LYS A 279 -45.42 19.24 13.59
C LYS A 279 -43.92 19.50 13.57
N ASN A 280 -43.46 20.38 14.46
CA ASN A 280 -42.04 20.62 14.67
C ASN A 280 -41.29 19.36 15.11
N GLY A 281 -40.07 19.18 14.60
CA GLY A 281 -39.21 18.03 14.89
C GLY A 281 -39.54 16.76 14.08
N PHE A 282 -40.44 16.83 13.09
CA PHE A 282 -40.82 15.70 12.24
C PHE A 282 -40.70 16.02 10.75
N VAL A 283 -40.51 14.98 9.94
CA VAL A 283 -40.39 15.06 8.48
C VAL A 283 -41.66 14.52 7.81
N TYR A 284 -42.08 15.18 6.72
CA TYR A 284 -43.26 14.83 5.95
C TYR A 284 -42.99 14.84 4.44
N PRO A 285 -43.67 14.00 3.64
CA PRO A 285 -43.60 14.04 2.18
C PRO A 285 -44.23 15.33 1.62
N THR A 286 -43.89 15.70 0.38
CA THR A 286 -44.39 16.92 -0.28
C THR A 286 -45.87 16.89 -0.61
N ASP A 287 -46.43 15.71 -0.85
CA ASP A 287 -47.84 15.54 -1.12
C ASP A 287 -48.62 15.67 0.20
N ILE A 288 -49.32 16.79 0.37
CA ILE A 288 -50.01 17.24 1.61
C ILE A 288 -51.28 16.40 1.91
N GLN A 289 -51.32 15.12 1.54
CA GLN A 289 -52.19 14.18 2.27
C GLN A 289 -51.47 13.86 3.57
N ILE A 290 -51.58 14.75 4.55
CA ILE A 290 -50.85 14.66 5.80
C ILE A 290 -51.18 13.31 6.45
N SER A 291 -50.19 12.41 6.38
CA SER A 291 -50.26 11.13 7.03
C SER A 291 -50.03 11.33 8.52
N ASN A 292 -50.75 10.62 9.38
CA ASN A 292 -50.51 10.57 10.83
C ASN A 292 -49.14 9.99 11.24
N VAL A 293 -48.23 9.78 10.29
CA VAL A 293 -46.88 9.27 10.48
C VAL A 293 -46.03 10.32 11.19
N LEU A 294 -45.30 9.90 12.21
CA LEU A 294 -44.46 10.73 13.06
C LEU A 294 -43.01 10.25 12.98
N ILE A 295 -42.36 10.47 11.83
CA ILE A 295 -40.93 10.19 11.65
C ILE A 295 -40.14 11.43 12.09
N PRO A 296 -39.33 11.36 13.17
CA PRO A 296 -38.58 12.51 13.67
C PRO A 296 -37.47 12.92 12.70
N GLU A 297 -37.05 14.18 12.76
CA GLU A 297 -35.93 14.71 11.97
C GLU A 297 -34.59 14.03 12.28
N THR A 298 -34.47 13.44 13.47
CA THR A 298 -33.33 12.63 13.91
C THR A 298 -33.82 11.27 14.42
N LEU A 299 -33.36 10.18 13.82
CA LEU A 299 -33.73 8.82 14.20
C LEU A 299 -32.64 8.16 15.05
N THR A 300 -32.99 7.69 16.24
CA THR A 300 -32.08 6.88 17.05
C THR A 300 -31.86 5.51 16.40
N LEU A 301 -30.59 5.15 16.21
CA LEU A 301 -30.19 3.84 15.72
C LEU A 301 -30.16 2.86 16.90
N ASP A 302 -31.31 2.27 17.23
CA ASP A 302 -31.45 1.28 18.30
C ASP A 302 -31.71 -0.13 17.77
N GLU A 303 -31.96 -1.07 18.68
CA GLU A 303 -32.22 -2.48 18.33
C GLU A 303 -33.45 -2.62 17.41
N ILE A 304 -34.52 -1.85 17.63
CA ILE A 304 -35.76 -1.97 16.85
C ILE A 304 -35.52 -1.45 15.44
N PHE A 305 -34.88 -0.30 15.30
CA PHE A 305 -34.53 0.26 13.99
C PHE A 305 -33.57 -0.65 13.23
N GLY A 306 -32.50 -1.11 13.89
CA GLY A 306 -31.52 -2.03 13.31
C GLY A 306 -32.16 -3.31 12.80
N TYR A 307 -32.96 -3.98 13.64
CA TYR A 307 -33.64 -5.21 13.27
C TYR A 307 -34.59 -5.01 12.08
N PHE A 308 -35.41 -3.96 12.09
CA PHE A 308 -36.31 -3.63 10.97
C PHE A 308 -35.57 -3.46 9.64
N ILE A 309 -34.40 -2.81 9.65
CA ILE A 309 -33.57 -2.70 8.46
C ILE A 309 -33.07 -4.08 8.00
N GLY A 310 -32.67 -4.95 8.92
CA GLY A 310 -32.30 -6.34 8.61
C GLY A 310 -33.44 -7.15 7.97
N GLU A 311 -34.66 -6.95 8.46
CA GLU A 311 -35.87 -7.56 7.88
C GLU A 311 -36.14 -7.04 6.47
N TYR A 312 -35.96 -5.73 6.24
CA TYR A 312 -36.08 -5.17 4.90
C TYR A 312 -35.01 -5.73 3.95
N LEU A 313 -33.76 -5.82 4.40
CA LEU A 313 -32.64 -6.29 3.59
C LEU A 313 -32.80 -7.75 3.17
N SER A 314 -33.39 -8.58 4.02
CA SER A 314 -33.72 -9.97 3.70
C SER A 314 -35.01 -10.06 2.87
N GLU A 315 -36.17 -9.89 3.52
CA GLU A 315 -37.50 -10.21 2.97
C GLU A 315 -38.28 -8.99 2.45
N GLY A 316 -37.70 -7.80 2.53
CA GLY A 316 -38.34 -6.54 2.16
C GLY A 316 -38.33 -6.21 0.67
N THR A 317 -39.38 -5.52 0.24
CA THR A 317 -39.50 -4.82 -1.03
C THR A 317 -40.12 -3.44 -0.82
N SER A 318 -39.64 -2.45 -1.58
CA SER A 318 -40.12 -1.06 -1.53
C SER A 318 -40.93 -0.72 -2.78
N ALA A 319 -42.08 -0.10 -2.60
CA ALA A 319 -42.86 0.58 -3.64
C ALA A 319 -42.97 2.08 -3.31
N PRO A 320 -43.32 2.98 -4.25
CA PRO A 320 -43.29 4.43 -4.00
C PRO A 320 -44.03 4.91 -2.75
N SER A 321 -45.12 4.23 -2.36
CA SER A 321 -45.96 4.62 -1.22
C SER A 321 -45.90 3.66 -0.02
N TYR A 322 -45.18 2.54 -0.13
CA TYR A 322 -45.16 1.54 0.95
C TYR A 322 -43.92 0.65 0.92
N ILE A 323 -43.63 0.04 2.07
CA ILE A 323 -42.69 -1.09 2.18
C ILE A 323 -43.50 -2.34 2.49
N SER A 324 -43.11 -3.46 1.90
CA SER A 324 -43.71 -4.77 2.16
C SER A 324 -42.64 -5.74 2.58
N ILE A 325 -42.81 -6.38 3.74
CA ILE A 325 -41.92 -7.43 4.26
C ILE A 325 -42.73 -8.70 4.40
N ALA A 326 -42.28 -9.80 3.80
CA ALA A 326 -43.02 -11.05 3.81
C ALA A 326 -42.39 -12.08 4.74
N ASN A 327 -43.10 -12.45 5.80
CA ASN A 327 -42.68 -13.52 6.71
C ASN A 327 -43.90 -14.02 7.50
N ASN A 328 -43.87 -15.26 7.97
CA ASN A 328 -44.95 -15.87 8.76
C ASN A 328 -44.56 -16.15 10.22
N ASP A 329 -43.28 -15.99 10.59
CA ASP A 329 -42.81 -16.26 11.96
C ASP A 329 -43.24 -15.14 12.93
N PRO A 330 -43.97 -15.44 14.02
CA PRO A 330 -44.47 -14.42 14.94
C PRO A 330 -43.40 -13.54 15.58
N LYS A 331 -42.22 -14.11 15.90
CA LYS A 331 -41.12 -13.34 16.54
C LYS A 331 -40.43 -12.41 15.56
N PHE A 332 -40.35 -12.81 14.29
CA PHE A 332 -39.88 -11.92 13.22
C PHE A 332 -40.84 -10.73 13.12
N ILE A 333 -42.13 -11.02 12.90
CA ILE A 333 -43.18 -10.04 12.66
C ILE A 333 -43.33 -9.03 13.82
N GLU A 334 -43.18 -9.45 15.08
CA GLU A 334 -43.33 -8.59 16.26
C GLU A 334 -42.53 -7.28 16.17
N LYS A 335 -41.29 -7.35 15.64
CA LYS A 335 -40.40 -6.19 15.54
C LYS A 335 -40.89 -5.19 14.48
N ILE A 336 -41.45 -5.67 13.37
CA ILE A 336 -42.10 -4.84 12.34
C ILE A 336 -43.23 -4.01 12.95
N TYR A 337 -44.11 -4.64 13.75
CA TYR A 337 -45.24 -3.93 14.37
C TYR A 337 -44.79 -2.93 15.44
N LYS A 338 -43.78 -3.28 16.25
CA LYS A 338 -43.16 -2.34 17.20
C LYS A 338 -42.56 -1.12 16.50
N PHE A 339 -41.88 -1.33 15.38
CA PHE A 339 -41.35 -0.24 14.55
C PHE A 339 -42.46 0.63 13.98
N ALA A 340 -43.51 0.02 13.43
CA ALA A 340 -44.64 0.75 12.84
C ALA A 340 -45.40 1.58 13.90
N ASP A 341 -45.66 1.02 15.08
CA ASP A 341 -46.36 1.74 16.16
C ASP A 341 -45.53 2.93 16.70
N ARG A 342 -44.19 2.77 16.81
CA ARG A 342 -43.28 3.83 17.25
C ARG A 342 -43.45 5.12 16.44
N PHE A 343 -43.58 4.98 15.12
CA PHE A 343 -43.71 6.12 14.21
C PHE A 343 -45.14 6.33 13.69
N LYS A 344 -46.13 5.65 14.28
CA LYS A 344 -47.55 5.71 13.89
C LYS A 344 -47.78 5.45 12.40
N ILE A 345 -47.04 4.50 11.84
CA ILE A 345 -47.16 4.06 10.45
C ILE A 345 -48.29 3.03 10.33
N GLY A 346 -49.20 3.24 9.39
CA GLY A 346 -50.26 2.28 9.09
C GLY A 346 -49.68 0.98 8.53
N ILE A 347 -50.06 -0.15 9.13
CA ILE A 347 -49.64 -1.49 8.71
C ILE A 347 -50.85 -2.36 8.41
N HIS A 348 -50.85 -3.04 7.26
CA HIS A 348 -51.89 -4.00 6.90
C HIS A 348 -51.28 -5.29 6.36
N LYS A 349 -52.02 -6.39 6.47
CA LYS A 349 -51.60 -7.70 5.97
C LYS A 349 -52.13 -7.89 4.55
N ARG A 350 -51.31 -8.49 3.70
CA ARG A 350 -51.69 -8.97 2.37
C ARG A 350 -51.35 -10.45 2.29
N GLU A 351 -52.36 -11.27 2.06
CA GLU A 351 -52.22 -12.71 1.90
C GLU A 351 -52.20 -13.07 0.43
N LYS A 352 -51.33 -14.02 0.06
CA LYS A 352 -51.27 -14.55 -1.29
C LYS A 352 -50.99 -16.04 -1.22
N ASP A 353 -51.72 -16.82 -2.02
CA ASP A 353 -51.43 -18.24 -2.19
C ASP A 353 -50.09 -18.41 -2.89
N GLY A 354 -49.14 -19.00 -2.18
CA GLY A 354 -47.83 -19.37 -2.69
C GLY A 354 -47.74 -20.88 -2.92
N GLU A 355 -46.72 -21.28 -3.66
CA GLU A 355 -46.44 -22.67 -4.04
C GLU A 355 -46.24 -23.61 -2.82
N PHE A 356 -45.88 -23.05 -1.66
CA PHE A 356 -45.61 -23.77 -0.40
C PHE A 356 -46.55 -23.36 0.76
N GLY A 357 -47.67 -22.68 0.46
CA GLY A 357 -48.64 -22.21 1.45
C GLY A 357 -48.92 -20.70 1.38
N ILE A 358 -49.74 -20.21 2.32
CA ILE A 358 -50.12 -18.80 2.39
C ILE A 358 -48.89 -17.96 2.75
N ARG A 359 -48.53 -17.02 1.88
CA ARG A 359 -47.50 -16.02 2.15
C ARG A 359 -48.15 -14.76 2.69
N ILE A 360 -47.83 -14.38 3.92
CA ILE A 360 -48.29 -13.14 4.53
C ILE A 360 -47.25 -12.06 4.30
N SER A 361 -47.69 -10.95 3.71
CA SER A 361 -46.88 -9.74 3.53
C SER A 361 -47.41 -8.63 4.43
N HIS A 362 -46.51 -8.03 5.21
CA HIS A 362 -46.79 -6.92 6.10
C HIS A 362 -46.45 -5.62 5.39
N VAL A 363 -47.46 -4.82 5.07
CA VAL A 363 -47.36 -3.62 4.23
C VAL A 363 -47.46 -2.37 5.09
N LEU A 364 -46.34 -1.64 5.20
CA LEU A 364 -46.21 -0.37 5.90
C LEU A 364 -46.46 0.77 4.91
N SER A 365 -47.54 1.50 5.10
CA SER A 365 -48.01 2.54 4.17
C SER A 365 -47.42 3.90 4.51
N SER A 366 -46.23 4.18 3.97
CA SER A 366 -45.54 5.47 4.09
C SER A 366 -44.59 5.68 2.92
N SER A 367 -44.83 6.73 2.12
CA SER A 367 -43.94 7.15 1.03
C SER A 367 -42.60 7.65 1.55
N LEU A 368 -42.63 8.40 2.66
CA LEU A 368 -41.44 8.92 3.34
C LEU A 368 -40.53 7.77 3.82
N LEU A 369 -41.08 6.78 4.52
CA LEU A 369 -40.31 5.62 4.97
C LEU A 369 -39.78 4.82 3.78
N SER A 370 -40.60 4.63 2.74
CA SER A 370 -40.17 3.90 1.55
C SER A 370 -38.97 4.56 0.88
N ASP A 371 -38.99 5.88 0.72
CA ASP A 371 -37.86 6.61 0.14
C ASP A 371 -36.62 6.59 1.05
N LEU A 372 -36.80 6.77 2.37
CA LEU A 372 -35.72 6.67 3.34
C LEU A 372 -35.03 5.30 3.27
N VAL A 373 -35.80 4.21 3.38
CA VAL A 373 -35.25 2.85 3.35
C VAL A 373 -34.66 2.53 1.97
N THR A 374 -35.26 3.00 0.89
CA THR A 374 -34.69 2.83 -0.46
C THR A 374 -33.32 3.51 -0.60
N LYS A 375 -33.13 4.70 0.00
CA LYS A 375 -31.82 5.38 0.00
C LYS A 375 -30.80 4.72 0.91
N LEU A 376 -31.23 4.16 2.04
CA LEU A 376 -30.36 3.48 2.98
C LEU A 376 -29.96 2.06 2.55
N CYS A 377 -30.84 1.37 1.83
CA CYS A 377 -30.76 -0.07 1.63
C CYS A 377 -30.90 -0.52 0.16
N GLY A 378 -31.22 0.38 -0.76
CA GLY A 378 -31.54 0.07 -2.15
C GLY A 378 -32.92 -0.60 -2.31
N LYS A 379 -33.28 -0.88 -3.57
CA LYS A 379 -34.54 -1.55 -3.95
C LYS A 379 -34.28 -2.64 -4.98
N GLY A 380 -35.05 -3.72 -4.92
CA GLY A 380 -34.85 -4.89 -5.80
C GLY A 380 -33.72 -5.80 -5.30
N ALA A 381 -33.86 -7.11 -5.50
CA ALA A 381 -33.03 -8.11 -4.84
C ALA A 381 -31.53 -8.02 -5.19
N ASP A 382 -31.19 -7.55 -6.38
CA ASP A 382 -29.84 -7.44 -6.94
C ASP A 382 -29.16 -6.09 -6.65
N HIS A 383 -29.91 -5.08 -6.22
CA HIS A 383 -29.43 -3.71 -5.96
C HIS A 383 -29.53 -3.30 -4.49
N LYS A 384 -29.78 -4.24 -3.57
CA LYS A 384 -29.71 -3.96 -2.12
C LYS A 384 -28.27 -3.68 -1.69
N PHE A 385 -28.09 -2.79 -0.71
CA PHE A 385 -26.80 -2.44 -0.11
C PHE A 385 -27.01 -1.99 1.34
N ILE A 386 -25.95 -1.65 2.06
CA ILE A 386 -26.06 -1.00 3.37
C ILE A 386 -25.34 0.35 3.31
N ASP A 387 -26.08 1.42 3.58
CA ASP A 387 -25.52 2.77 3.62
C ASP A 387 -24.47 2.94 4.74
N SER A 388 -23.58 3.91 4.56
CA SER A 388 -22.47 4.22 5.46
C SER A 388 -22.91 4.47 6.90
N HIS A 389 -24.03 5.20 7.11
CA HIS A 389 -24.53 5.48 8.45
C HIS A 389 -24.90 4.20 9.21
N LEU A 390 -25.38 3.19 8.49
CA LEU A 390 -25.77 1.89 9.05
C LEU A 390 -24.56 0.97 9.23
N LEU A 391 -23.64 0.93 8.26
CA LEU A 391 -22.39 0.16 8.33
C LEU A 391 -21.55 0.55 9.56
N PHE A 392 -21.53 1.84 9.89
CA PHE A 392 -20.79 2.42 11.00
C PHE A 392 -21.66 2.82 12.19
N SER A 393 -22.89 2.29 12.25
CA SER A 393 -23.80 2.50 13.39
C SER A 393 -23.24 1.90 14.69
N ASN A 394 -23.77 2.29 15.84
CA ASN A 394 -23.39 1.68 17.12
C ASN A 394 -23.61 0.16 17.12
N LYS A 395 -22.86 -0.54 17.99
CA LYS A 395 -22.88 -2.02 18.04
C LYS A 395 -24.27 -2.62 18.25
N ILE A 396 -25.16 -1.96 19.00
CA ILE A 396 -26.51 -2.47 19.29
C ILE A 396 -27.33 -2.52 18.01
N ALA A 397 -27.42 -1.42 17.26
CA ALA A 397 -28.12 -1.38 15.98
C ALA A 397 -27.50 -2.31 14.94
N SER A 398 -26.16 -2.35 14.89
CA SER A 398 -25.43 -3.23 13.96
C SER A 398 -25.70 -4.72 14.21
N ALA A 399 -25.67 -5.15 15.48
CA ALA A 399 -25.98 -6.53 15.85
C ALA A 399 -27.45 -6.86 15.54
N ALA A 400 -28.37 -5.94 15.81
CA ALA A 400 -29.78 -6.11 15.52
C ALA A 400 -30.07 -6.23 14.01
N LEU A 401 -29.40 -5.43 13.18
CA LEU A 401 -29.50 -5.49 11.72
C LEU A 401 -29.02 -6.84 11.19
N LEU A 402 -27.84 -7.29 11.65
CA LEU A 402 -27.33 -8.61 11.28
C LEU A 402 -28.31 -9.71 11.72
N ARG A 403 -28.82 -9.64 12.95
CA ARG A 403 -29.81 -10.59 13.47
C ARG A 403 -31.06 -10.66 12.59
N GLY A 404 -31.66 -9.51 12.26
CA GLY A 404 -32.83 -9.43 11.38
C GLY A 404 -32.56 -10.00 9.98
N TYR A 405 -31.39 -9.70 9.41
CA TYR A 405 -30.99 -10.23 8.11
C TYR A 405 -30.82 -11.76 8.12
N PHE A 406 -30.15 -12.32 9.14
CA PHE A 406 -29.97 -13.76 9.29
C PHE A 406 -31.24 -14.50 9.78
N ASP A 407 -32.17 -13.83 10.45
CA ASP A 407 -33.48 -14.39 10.76
C ASP A 407 -34.37 -14.49 9.51
N GLY A 408 -34.22 -13.60 8.53
CA GLY A 408 -34.85 -13.72 7.22
C GLY A 408 -34.13 -14.72 6.32
N ASP A 409 -33.00 -14.31 5.74
CA ASP A 409 -32.28 -15.06 4.70
C ASP A 409 -31.25 -16.05 5.23
N GLY A 410 -30.98 -16.03 6.54
CA GLY A 410 -30.00 -16.90 7.16
C GLY A 410 -30.49 -18.34 7.35
N SER A 411 -29.56 -19.28 7.26
CA SER A 411 -29.76 -20.70 7.52
C SER A 411 -28.65 -21.20 8.44
N ILE A 412 -29.00 -22.12 9.32
CA ILE A 412 -28.07 -22.77 10.23
C ILE A 412 -28.09 -24.27 10.00
N SER A 413 -26.91 -24.86 9.82
CA SER A 413 -26.75 -26.30 9.66
C SER A 413 -25.89 -26.84 10.78
N VAL A 414 -26.51 -27.58 11.70
CA VAL A 414 -25.79 -28.24 12.82
C VAL A 414 -24.84 -29.31 12.26
N ASN A 415 -25.30 -30.12 11.29
CA ASN A 415 -24.50 -31.19 10.70
C ASN A 415 -23.29 -30.69 9.89
N ARG A 416 -23.42 -29.54 9.22
CA ARG A 416 -22.32 -28.94 8.44
C ARG A 416 -21.52 -27.90 9.26
N GLU A 417 -21.84 -27.73 10.54
CA GLU A 417 -21.20 -26.79 11.46
C GLU A 417 -21.05 -25.36 10.92
N MET A 418 -22.10 -24.79 10.30
CA MET A 418 -21.99 -23.48 9.67
C MET A 418 -23.30 -22.68 9.67
N ILE A 419 -23.16 -21.36 9.66
CA ILE A 419 -24.24 -20.39 9.41
C ILE A 419 -24.02 -19.82 8.02
N ARG A 420 -25.09 -19.68 7.22
CA ARG A 420 -25.04 -19.11 5.88
C ARG A 420 -26.18 -18.14 5.63
N ALA A 421 -25.95 -17.12 4.82
CA ALA A 421 -26.99 -16.25 4.26
C ALA A 421 -26.75 -16.05 2.76
N GLY A 422 -27.81 -15.77 1.99
CA GLY A 422 -27.73 -15.56 0.54
C GLY A 422 -28.32 -14.23 0.10
N SER A 423 -27.83 -13.70 -1.02
CA SER A 423 -28.44 -12.54 -1.70
C SER A 423 -28.12 -12.53 -3.19
N ASN A 424 -28.98 -11.90 -4.00
CA ASN A 424 -28.65 -11.61 -5.40
C ASN A 424 -27.67 -10.42 -5.51
N SER A 425 -27.63 -9.54 -4.50
CA SER A 425 -26.72 -8.40 -4.46
C SER A 425 -25.36 -8.81 -3.90
N LYS A 426 -24.32 -8.69 -4.75
CA LYS A 426 -22.93 -8.86 -4.33
C LYS A 426 -22.53 -7.81 -3.29
N GLN A 427 -22.98 -6.57 -3.49
CA GLN A 427 -22.67 -5.45 -2.62
C GLN A 427 -23.21 -5.68 -1.21
N LEU A 428 -24.46 -6.12 -1.07
CA LEU A 428 -25.05 -6.44 0.23
C LEU A 428 -24.24 -7.52 0.97
N ILE A 429 -23.81 -8.58 0.27
CA ILE A 429 -23.00 -9.64 0.89
C ILE A 429 -21.63 -9.12 1.36
N GLU A 430 -20.98 -8.25 0.60
CA GLU A 430 -19.74 -7.59 1.02
C GLU A 430 -19.98 -6.66 2.22
N ASP A 431 -21.08 -5.91 2.23
CA ASP A 431 -21.46 -4.98 3.30
C ASP A 431 -21.76 -5.74 4.61
N ILE A 432 -22.48 -6.86 4.55
CA ILE A 432 -22.71 -7.77 5.68
C ILE A 432 -21.39 -8.37 6.18
N ALA A 433 -20.49 -8.75 5.27
CA ALA A 433 -19.18 -9.27 5.65
C ALA A 433 -18.32 -8.23 6.37
N LEU A 434 -18.35 -6.97 5.92
CA LEU A 434 -17.68 -5.87 6.59
C LEU A 434 -18.29 -5.60 7.98
N MET A 435 -19.62 -5.60 8.11
CA MET A 435 -20.28 -5.47 9.41
C MET A 435 -19.93 -6.62 10.37
N LEU A 436 -19.89 -7.86 9.91
CA LEU A 436 -19.48 -9.01 10.74
C LEU A 436 -18.05 -8.85 11.29
N SER A 437 -17.14 -8.25 10.52
CA SER A 437 -15.76 -7.98 10.98
C SER A 437 -15.69 -7.05 12.20
N ARG A 438 -16.70 -6.21 12.43
CA ARG A 438 -16.82 -5.36 13.64
C ARG A 438 -17.08 -6.17 14.92
N PHE A 439 -17.61 -7.38 14.76
CA PHE A 439 -17.83 -8.35 15.83
C PHE A 439 -16.74 -9.43 15.87
N ARG A 440 -15.62 -9.20 15.16
CA ARG A 440 -14.51 -10.18 15.00
C ARG A 440 -14.96 -11.48 14.34
N ILE A 441 -16.08 -11.44 13.61
CA ILE A 441 -16.63 -12.57 12.87
C ILE A 441 -16.18 -12.44 11.44
N TYR A 442 -15.40 -13.40 11.00
CA TYR A 442 -14.91 -13.49 9.64
C TYR A 442 -15.83 -14.39 8.80
N SER A 443 -16.01 -14.06 7.51
CA SER A 443 -16.94 -14.77 6.62
C SER A 443 -16.38 -15.04 5.22
N GLU A 444 -16.72 -16.21 4.66
CA GLU A 444 -16.37 -16.63 3.31
C GLU A 444 -17.50 -16.26 2.35
N ILE A 445 -17.15 -15.66 1.21
CA ILE A 445 -18.10 -15.34 0.14
C ILE A 445 -17.91 -16.36 -0.99
N SER A 446 -19.01 -16.88 -1.48
CA SER A 446 -19.03 -17.79 -2.62
C SER A 446 -20.18 -17.43 -3.55
N ARG A 447 -20.16 -17.94 -4.77
CA ARG A 447 -21.24 -17.75 -5.74
C ARG A 447 -21.82 -19.10 -6.11
N ASP A 448 -23.12 -19.27 -5.88
CA ASP A 448 -23.90 -20.36 -6.45
C ASP A 448 -24.48 -19.92 -7.81
N LYS A 449 -25.04 -20.84 -8.60
CA LYS A 449 -25.53 -20.59 -9.98
C LYS A 449 -26.49 -19.39 -10.08
N LYS A 450 -27.19 -19.02 -9.01
CA LYS A 450 -28.17 -17.92 -8.99
C LYS A 450 -27.87 -16.79 -7.98
N GLN A 451 -27.14 -17.03 -6.90
CA GLN A 451 -27.00 -16.08 -5.78
C GLN A 451 -25.59 -16.07 -5.17
N TRP A 452 -25.24 -14.98 -4.51
CA TRP A 452 -24.06 -14.88 -3.66
C TRP A 452 -24.38 -15.44 -2.27
N LEU A 453 -23.46 -16.24 -1.72
CA LEU A 453 -23.61 -16.88 -0.42
C LEU A 453 -22.49 -16.42 0.50
N LEU A 454 -22.87 -15.96 1.68
CA LEU A 454 -21.98 -15.68 2.79
C LEU A 454 -22.02 -16.85 3.77
N THR A 455 -20.86 -17.36 4.15
CA THR A 455 -20.72 -18.46 5.11
C THR A 455 -19.89 -17.99 6.30
N ILE A 456 -20.41 -18.15 7.51
CA ILE A 456 -19.67 -17.98 8.75
C ILE A 456 -19.06 -19.35 9.11
N PRO A 457 -17.72 -19.48 9.09
CA PRO A 457 -17.04 -20.70 9.47
C PRO A 457 -17.28 -21.07 10.93
N LYS A 458 -17.14 -22.37 11.24
CA LYS A 458 -17.41 -22.91 12.58
C LYS A 458 -16.69 -22.21 13.71
N GLN A 459 -15.49 -21.70 13.45
CA GLN A 459 -14.66 -21.06 14.46
C GLN A 459 -15.17 -19.71 14.95
N TYR A 460 -16.11 -19.08 14.23
CA TYR A 460 -16.71 -17.80 14.60
C TYR A 460 -18.16 -17.94 15.12
N ILE A 461 -18.64 -19.18 15.30
CA ILE A 461 -20.02 -19.45 15.72
C ILE A 461 -20.26 -19.03 17.17
N ARG A 462 -19.23 -19.11 18.01
CA ARG A 462 -19.31 -18.66 19.40
C ARG A 462 -19.49 -17.14 19.47
N GLU A 463 -18.63 -16.41 18.77
CA GLU A 463 -18.68 -14.95 18.64
C GLU A 463 -20.02 -14.52 18.04
N TYR A 464 -20.54 -15.25 17.03
CA TYR A 464 -21.88 -15.00 16.50
C TYR A 464 -22.97 -15.19 17.55
N ALA A 465 -22.90 -16.25 18.38
CA ALA A 465 -23.90 -16.52 19.40
C ALA A 465 -23.88 -15.51 20.56
N GLU A 466 -22.68 -15.03 20.94
CA GLU A 466 -22.49 -14.07 22.03
C GLU A 466 -22.90 -12.64 21.60
N GLU A 467 -22.54 -12.22 20.38
CA GLU A 467 -22.70 -10.83 19.95
C GLU A 467 -23.98 -10.58 19.12
N ILE A 468 -24.45 -11.56 18.34
CA ILE A 468 -25.54 -11.37 17.37
C ILE A 468 -26.74 -12.26 17.72
N GLY A 469 -26.57 -13.58 17.68
CA GLY A 469 -27.62 -14.57 17.93
C GLY A 469 -28.73 -14.60 16.87
N PHE A 470 -29.83 -15.27 17.18
CA PHE A 470 -31.08 -15.28 16.42
C PHE A 470 -32.25 -14.91 17.32
N ASN A 471 -33.25 -14.24 16.75
CA ASN A 471 -34.52 -13.96 17.42
C ASN A 471 -35.51 -15.13 17.24
N ILE A 472 -35.45 -15.84 16.10
CA ILE A 472 -36.30 -17.01 15.83
C ILE A 472 -35.87 -18.19 16.70
N GLU A 473 -36.78 -18.72 17.52
CA GLU A 473 -36.48 -19.77 18.53
C GLU A 473 -35.86 -21.03 17.94
N LYS A 474 -36.34 -21.46 16.78
CA LYS A 474 -35.85 -22.66 16.09
C LYS A 474 -34.38 -22.49 15.68
N LYS A 475 -34.02 -21.31 15.15
CA LYS A 475 -32.64 -20.97 14.74
C LYS A 475 -31.75 -20.81 15.97
N GLN A 476 -32.24 -20.12 17.00
CA GLN A 476 -31.51 -19.92 18.25
C GLN A 476 -31.22 -21.24 18.98
N SER A 477 -32.20 -22.14 19.04
CA SER A 477 -32.02 -23.47 19.62
C SER A 477 -31.00 -24.31 18.83
N ALA A 478 -31.01 -24.22 17.50
CA ALA A 478 -30.00 -24.87 16.67
C ALA A 478 -28.60 -24.28 16.87
N LEU A 479 -28.49 -22.96 17.07
CA LEU A 479 -27.24 -22.28 17.37
C LEU A 479 -26.63 -22.74 18.69
N LEU A 480 -27.43 -22.80 19.75
CA LEU A 480 -26.99 -23.29 21.06
C LEU A 480 -26.54 -24.75 21.01
N ARG A 481 -27.25 -25.61 20.26
CA ARG A 481 -26.81 -27.00 20.02
C ARG A 481 -25.47 -27.03 19.28
N LEU A 482 -25.29 -26.18 18.28
CA LEU A 482 -24.06 -26.12 17.50
C LEU A 482 -22.87 -25.64 18.36
N VAL A 483 -23.06 -24.63 19.21
CA VAL A 483 -22.05 -24.18 20.19
C VAL A 483 -21.67 -25.31 21.13
N LYS A 484 -22.65 -26.06 21.64
CA LYS A 484 -22.42 -27.22 22.51
C LYS A 484 -21.60 -28.30 21.82
N ASN A 485 -21.98 -28.70 20.60
CA ASN A 485 -21.25 -29.70 19.81
C ASN A 485 -19.80 -29.30 19.56
N ILE A 486 -19.55 -28.02 19.24
CA ILE A 486 -18.20 -27.49 19.03
C ILE A 486 -17.36 -27.50 20.32
N HIS A 487 -18.00 -27.30 21.48
CA HIS A 487 -17.31 -27.33 22.78
C HIS A 487 -16.91 -28.75 23.20
N GLU A 488 -17.79 -29.73 22.93
CA GLU A 488 -17.59 -31.15 23.25
C GLU A 488 -16.64 -31.87 22.27
N ASP A 489 -16.40 -31.31 21.08
CA ASP A 489 -15.50 -31.90 20.08
C ASP A 489 -14.00 -31.74 20.47
N GLU A 490 -13.39 -32.82 20.96
CA GLU A 490 -11.94 -32.89 21.19
C GLU A 490 -11.11 -32.76 19.90
N LYS A 491 -11.65 -33.14 18.74
CA LYS A 491 -11.00 -32.86 17.45
C LYS A 491 -11.07 -31.38 17.11
N TYR A 492 -12.16 -30.68 17.45
CA TYR A 492 -12.18 -29.22 17.34
C TYR A 492 -11.05 -28.61 18.16
N LYS A 493 -10.76 -29.12 19.37
CA LYS A 493 -9.58 -28.73 20.19
C LYS A 493 -8.22 -28.90 19.46
N THR A 494 -8.09 -29.81 18.50
CA THR A 494 -6.79 -30.21 17.89
C THR A 494 -6.66 -29.97 16.37
N THR A 495 -7.75 -29.65 15.66
CA THR A 495 -7.77 -29.49 14.20
C THR A 495 -7.13 -28.16 13.76
N SER A 496 -6.28 -28.20 12.73
CA SER A 496 -5.77 -26.98 12.07
C SER A 496 -6.86 -26.31 11.27
N ASP A 497 -7.05 -25.01 11.49
CA ASP A 497 -7.82 -24.17 10.59
C ASP A 497 -7.04 -23.95 9.29
N SER A 498 -7.61 -24.35 8.16
CA SER A 498 -7.01 -24.14 6.84
C SER A 498 -7.24 -22.72 6.29
N ALA A 499 -8.19 -21.99 6.87
CA ALA A 499 -8.57 -20.64 6.50
C ALA A 499 -7.66 -19.59 7.16
N ASP A 500 -7.63 -19.54 8.49
CA ASP A 500 -6.81 -18.58 9.27
C ASP A 500 -5.39 -19.10 9.50
N MET A 501 -4.59 -19.03 8.43
CA MET A 501 -3.19 -19.42 8.44
C MET A 501 -2.28 -18.18 8.47
N ILE A 502 -1.27 -18.20 9.33
CA ILE A 502 -0.22 -17.18 9.45
C ILE A 502 1.00 -17.61 8.62
N PRO A 503 1.37 -16.85 7.58
CA PRO A 503 2.53 -17.15 6.74
C PRO A 503 3.81 -16.44 7.23
N GLY A 504 4.96 -16.90 6.76
CA GLY A 504 6.20 -16.12 6.75
C GLY A 504 6.80 -15.80 8.12
N PHE A 505 6.80 -16.74 9.08
CA PHE A 505 7.41 -16.52 10.41
C PHE A 505 8.91 -16.82 10.52
N GLY A 506 9.57 -17.07 9.39
CA GLY A 506 11.00 -17.32 9.30
C GLY A 506 11.43 -18.52 10.14
N LEU A 507 12.59 -18.40 10.78
CA LEU A 507 13.16 -19.43 11.66
C LEU A 507 12.80 -19.22 13.15
N LEU A 508 11.88 -18.31 13.50
CA LEU A 508 11.59 -17.99 14.90
C LEU A 508 11.19 -19.23 15.71
N LEU A 509 10.34 -20.12 15.16
CA LEU A 509 9.96 -21.35 15.86
C LEU A 509 11.17 -22.24 16.17
N LYS A 510 12.11 -22.37 15.21
CA LYS A 510 13.36 -23.13 15.40
C LYS A 510 14.29 -22.45 16.41
N LYS A 511 14.39 -21.12 16.40
CA LYS A 511 15.20 -20.34 17.34
C LYS A 511 14.68 -20.47 18.78
N ILE A 512 13.37 -20.29 18.99
CA ILE A 512 12.75 -20.39 20.32
C ILE A 512 12.91 -21.82 20.87
N THR A 513 12.66 -22.84 20.05
CA THR A 513 12.82 -24.24 20.49
C THR A 513 14.26 -24.62 20.82
N LYS A 514 15.24 -24.10 20.08
CA LYS A 514 16.67 -24.26 20.43
C LYS A 514 16.97 -23.56 21.77
N LYS A 515 16.52 -22.32 21.95
CA LYS A 515 16.73 -21.53 23.18
C LYS A 515 16.12 -22.22 24.40
N LEU A 516 14.92 -22.80 24.26
CA LEU A 516 14.23 -23.58 25.29
C LEU A 516 14.76 -25.01 25.46
N GLU A 517 15.79 -25.43 24.71
CA GLU A 517 16.32 -26.82 24.73
C GLU A 517 15.22 -27.88 24.55
N ILE A 518 14.30 -27.63 23.62
CA ILE A 518 13.32 -28.63 23.20
C ILE A 518 14.02 -29.52 22.16
N THR A 519 14.47 -30.69 22.61
CA THR A 519 15.21 -31.67 21.79
C THR A 519 14.31 -32.81 21.33
N LYS A 520 14.75 -33.56 20.30
CA LYS A 520 14.08 -34.77 19.84
C LYS A 520 13.90 -35.83 20.94
N SER A 521 14.83 -35.88 21.91
CA SER A 521 14.76 -36.80 23.04
C SER A 521 13.61 -36.50 24.00
N ASN A 522 13.18 -35.23 24.08
CA ASN A 522 12.16 -34.79 25.02
C ASN A 522 10.76 -34.76 24.39
N ASP A 523 10.63 -34.27 23.16
CA ASP A 523 9.36 -34.28 22.41
C ASP A 523 9.60 -34.37 20.89
N GLU A 524 9.71 -35.59 20.40
CA GLU A 524 9.97 -35.89 18.99
C GLU A 524 8.84 -35.36 18.07
N ARG A 525 7.58 -35.52 18.48
CA ARG A 525 6.41 -35.15 17.66
C ARG A 525 6.32 -33.64 17.47
N LEU A 526 6.59 -32.86 18.51
CA LEU A 526 6.63 -31.41 18.44
C LEU A 526 7.78 -30.92 17.54
N CYS A 527 8.97 -31.49 17.71
CA CYS A 527 10.14 -31.16 16.89
C CYS A 527 9.90 -31.41 15.39
N VAL A 528 9.31 -32.55 15.03
CA VAL A 528 8.93 -32.88 13.64
C VAL A 528 7.90 -31.88 13.10
N SER A 529 6.92 -31.50 13.91
CA SER A 529 5.87 -30.55 13.53
C SER A 529 6.43 -29.14 13.28
N ILE A 530 7.31 -28.65 14.17
CA ILE A 530 7.98 -27.35 14.02
C ILE A 530 8.84 -27.31 12.76
N ARG A 531 9.61 -28.37 12.48
CA ARG A 531 10.40 -28.47 11.23
C ARG A 531 9.49 -28.38 10.01
N LYS A 532 8.38 -29.11 10.01
CA LYS A 532 7.39 -29.08 8.93
C LYS A 532 6.79 -27.69 8.73
N TRP A 533 6.39 -27.00 9.80
CA TRP A 533 5.83 -25.64 9.70
C TRP A 533 6.88 -24.61 9.28
N THR A 534 8.09 -24.70 9.83
CA THR A 534 9.21 -23.83 9.46
C THR A 534 9.60 -24.01 8.00
N ARG A 535 9.62 -25.24 7.47
CA ARG A 535 9.86 -25.48 6.04
C ARG A 535 8.74 -24.91 5.16
N LYS A 536 7.47 -25.09 5.57
CA LYS A 536 6.32 -24.59 4.81
C LYS A 536 6.06 -23.09 4.98
N GLN A 537 6.71 -22.44 5.94
CA GLN A 537 6.49 -21.05 6.33
C GLN A 537 5.00 -20.73 6.58
N ILE A 538 4.23 -21.67 7.12
CA ILE A 538 2.80 -21.51 7.33
C ILE A 538 2.28 -22.34 8.51
N ILE A 539 1.47 -21.72 9.37
CA ILE A 539 0.88 -22.34 10.56
C ILE A 539 -0.52 -21.76 10.81
N SER A 540 -1.48 -22.56 11.24
CA SER A 540 -2.80 -22.05 11.63
C SER A 540 -2.68 -21.18 12.87
N ARG A 541 -3.38 -20.04 12.94
CA ARG A 541 -3.33 -19.10 14.08
C ARG A 541 -3.50 -19.80 15.42
N ARG A 542 -4.53 -20.64 15.55
CA ARG A 542 -4.83 -21.41 16.76
C ARG A 542 -3.69 -22.33 17.22
N ARG A 543 -3.00 -23.00 16.27
CA ARG A 543 -1.83 -23.82 16.61
C ARG A 543 -0.66 -22.96 17.05
N LEU A 544 -0.46 -21.80 16.42
CA LEU A 544 0.56 -20.86 16.85
C LEU A 544 0.25 -20.31 18.25
N THR A 545 -1.01 -20.01 18.57
CA THR A 545 -1.44 -19.61 19.93
C THR A 545 -1.05 -20.65 20.98
N LYS A 546 -1.42 -21.92 20.77
CA LYS A 546 -1.04 -23.01 21.69
C LYS A 546 0.46 -23.20 21.81
N LEU A 547 1.18 -23.01 20.71
CA LEU A 547 2.64 -23.12 20.69
C LEU A 547 3.29 -21.97 21.47
N ILE A 548 2.72 -20.76 21.38
CA ILE A 548 3.15 -19.60 22.18
C ILE A 548 2.90 -19.86 23.67
N GLU A 549 1.72 -20.36 24.04
CA GLU A 549 1.39 -20.73 25.43
C GLU A 549 2.38 -21.77 25.97
N LEU A 550 2.65 -22.84 25.22
CA LEU A 550 3.64 -23.85 25.58
C LEU A 550 5.04 -23.24 25.73
N PHE A 551 5.48 -22.38 24.81
CA PHE A 551 6.78 -21.73 24.91
C PHE A 551 6.89 -20.82 26.13
N GLN A 552 5.81 -20.12 26.52
CA GLN A 552 5.77 -19.29 27.72
C GLN A 552 5.83 -20.13 29.00
N GLU A 553 5.13 -21.27 29.05
CA GLU A 553 5.17 -22.19 30.18
C GLU A 553 6.57 -22.80 30.34
N THR A 554 7.14 -23.36 29.27
CA THR A 554 8.49 -23.94 29.31
C THR A 554 9.57 -22.90 29.60
N ALA A 555 9.42 -21.66 29.13
CA ALA A 555 10.33 -20.56 29.45
C ALA A 555 10.34 -20.25 30.96
N LYS A 556 9.16 -20.28 31.61
CA LYS A 556 9.04 -20.09 33.06
C LYS A 556 9.64 -21.26 33.84
N GLU A 557 9.41 -22.50 33.40
CA GLU A 557 9.97 -23.70 34.04
C GLU A 557 11.50 -23.73 33.99
N LYS A 558 12.08 -23.24 32.87
CA LYS A 558 13.52 -23.27 32.63
C LYS A 558 14.25 -21.94 32.95
N ASP A 559 13.53 -20.95 33.48
CA ASP A 559 14.04 -19.59 33.77
C ASP A 559 14.79 -18.96 32.57
N LYS A 560 14.16 -18.96 31.40
CA LYS A 560 14.74 -18.41 30.15
C LYS A 560 13.90 -17.27 29.59
N ASP A 561 14.55 -16.15 29.28
CA ASP A 561 13.89 -15.04 28.59
C ASP A 561 13.80 -15.29 27.08
N ILE A 562 12.58 -15.29 26.53
CA ILE A 562 12.27 -15.44 25.10
C ILE A 562 11.36 -14.30 24.59
N SER A 563 11.20 -13.23 25.37
CA SER A 563 10.22 -12.17 25.13
C SER A 563 10.38 -11.49 23.76
N GLU A 564 11.61 -11.12 23.40
CA GLU A 564 11.93 -10.50 22.11
C GLU A 564 11.61 -11.41 20.92
N GLU A 565 11.96 -12.70 20.99
CA GLU A 565 11.70 -13.64 19.89
C GLU A 565 10.22 -14.02 19.75
N LEU A 566 9.46 -13.95 20.84
CA LEU A 566 8.05 -14.30 20.90
C LEU A 566 7.15 -13.15 20.42
N GLN A 567 7.56 -11.90 20.62
CA GLN A 567 6.76 -10.72 20.30
C GLN A 567 6.23 -10.68 18.86
N PRO A 568 7.02 -10.98 17.80
CA PRO A 568 6.50 -11.00 16.43
C PRO A 568 5.45 -12.09 16.19
N LEU A 569 5.51 -13.21 16.91
CA LEU A 569 4.51 -14.27 16.84
C LEU A 569 3.24 -13.88 17.59
N ILE A 570 3.37 -13.19 18.73
CA ILE A 570 2.25 -12.62 19.48
C ILE A 570 1.53 -11.57 18.63
N ASN A 571 2.26 -10.68 17.96
CA ASN A 571 1.68 -9.69 17.04
C ASN A 571 0.90 -10.39 15.92
N ALA A 572 1.49 -11.42 15.29
CA ALA A 572 0.82 -12.16 14.23
C ALA A 572 -0.46 -12.88 14.70
N VAL A 573 -0.48 -13.42 15.92
CA VAL A 573 -1.67 -14.09 16.51
C VAL A 573 -2.74 -13.10 16.95
N SER A 574 -2.33 -11.97 17.53
CA SER A 574 -3.23 -10.93 18.02
C SER A 574 -3.68 -9.95 16.94
N GLY A 575 -3.04 -9.95 15.77
CA GLY A 575 -3.30 -9.04 14.66
C GLY A 575 -4.75 -9.05 14.16
N ASP A 576 -5.13 -7.94 13.56
CA ASP A 576 -6.50 -7.64 13.09
C ASP A 576 -6.75 -8.15 11.66
N THR A 577 -5.78 -8.86 11.07
CA THR A 577 -5.82 -9.38 9.70
C THR A 577 -5.77 -10.90 9.62
N LEU A 578 -6.45 -11.45 8.61
CA LEU A 578 -6.35 -12.83 8.15
C LEU A 578 -5.58 -12.85 6.82
N TRP A 579 -4.57 -13.71 6.70
CA TRP A 579 -3.74 -13.81 5.50
C TRP A 579 -4.34 -14.82 4.52
N ASP A 580 -5.15 -14.35 3.57
CA ASP A 580 -5.92 -15.23 2.69
C ASP A 580 -5.20 -15.54 1.38
N LYS A 581 -5.38 -16.77 0.91
CA LYS A 581 -4.66 -17.33 -0.23
C LYS A 581 -5.24 -16.83 -1.54
N ILE A 582 -4.41 -16.36 -2.46
CA ILE A 582 -4.79 -16.08 -3.85
C ILE A 582 -5.05 -17.41 -4.57
N ILE A 583 -6.23 -17.52 -5.19
CA ILE A 583 -6.62 -18.71 -5.97
C ILE A 583 -6.70 -18.45 -7.47
N SER A 584 -6.83 -17.19 -7.87
CA SER A 584 -6.92 -16.80 -9.29
C SER A 584 -6.40 -15.39 -9.49
N ILE A 585 -5.65 -15.19 -10.57
CA ILE A 585 -5.20 -13.89 -11.07
C ILE A 585 -5.58 -13.85 -12.56
N LYS A 586 -6.32 -12.82 -12.98
CA LYS A 586 -6.80 -12.65 -14.36
C LYS A 586 -6.53 -11.24 -14.86
N GLU A 587 -6.18 -11.10 -16.13
CA GLU A 587 -6.05 -9.78 -16.76
C GLU A 587 -7.37 -9.35 -17.39
N LEU A 588 -7.84 -8.15 -17.06
CA LEU A 588 -9.05 -7.55 -17.58
C LEU A 588 -8.77 -6.14 -18.12
N ASN A 589 -9.61 -5.67 -19.04
CA ASN A 589 -9.58 -4.25 -19.42
C ASN A 589 -10.09 -3.39 -18.26
N SER A 590 -9.59 -2.16 -18.16
CA SER A 590 -10.07 -1.22 -17.15
C SER A 590 -11.57 -0.95 -17.34
N PRO A 591 -12.41 -1.08 -16.30
CA PRO A 591 -13.82 -0.74 -16.35
C PRO A 591 -14.08 0.77 -16.23
N THR A 592 -13.06 1.55 -15.89
CA THR A 592 -13.11 3.00 -15.67
C THR A 592 -12.07 3.71 -16.52
N GLU A 593 -12.33 4.97 -16.86
CA GLU A 593 -11.42 5.83 -17.62
C GLU A 593 -10.09 6.03 -16.89
N TYR A 594 -10.14 6.28 -15.58
CA TYR A 594 -8.97 6.45 -14.71
C TYR A 594 -8.85 5.31 -13.71
N VAL A 595 -7.63 5.14 -13.20
CA VAL A 595 -7.30 4.38 -11.99
C VAL A 595 -6.83 5.35 -10.91
N TYR A 596 -7.02 4.96 -9.66
CA TYR A 596 -6.96 5.85 -8.49
C TYR A 596 -6.10 5.31 -7.34
N ASP A 597 -5.49 6.19 -6.56
CA ASP A 597 -4.70 5.81 -5.37
C ASP A 597 -4.75 6.84 -4.24
N PHE A 598 -4.51 6.34 -3.02
CA PHE A 598 -4.37 7.15 -1.81
C PHE A 598 -2.91 7.21 -1.35
N SER A 599 -2.40 8.42 -1.21
CA SER A 599 -1.28 8.81 -0.34
C SER A 599 -1.58 8.60 1.15
N VAL A 600 -1.13 7.57 1.86
CA VAL A 600 -1.37 7.40 3.32
C VAL A 600 -0.08 7.57 4.12
N ARG A 601 -0.09 8.43 5.14
CA ARG A 601 1.08 8.66 6.01
C ARG A 601 1.43 7.41 6.83
N ASN A 602 2.72 7.19 7.05
CA ASN A 602 3.34 6.11 7.85
C ASN A 602 3.17 4.70 7.29
N ASN A 603 1.94 4.22 7.15
CA ASN A 603 1.67 2.80 6.87
C ASN A 603 1.68 2.49 5.36
N GLU A 604 1.52 3.51 4.51
CA GLU A 604 1.54 3.37 3.05
C GLU A 604 0.57 2.30 2.50
N ASN A 605 -0.57 2.07 3.15
CA ASN A 605 -1.59 1.12 2.70
C ASN A 605 -2.99 1.55 3.17
N PHE A 606 -4.04 1.00 2.55
CA PHE A 606 -5.43 1.28 2.93
C PHE A 606 -6.37 0.08 2.73
N LEU A 607 -7.49 0.09 3.45
CA LEU A 607 -8.54 -0.93 3.44
C LEU A 607 -9.65 -0.61 2.44
N LEU A 608 -9.95 -1.57 1.56
CA LEU A 608 -11.14 -1.56 0.72
C LEU A 608 -12.34 -2.17 1.46
N SER A 609 -13.57 -1.82 1.03
CA SER A 609 -14.81 -2.37 1.61
C SER A 609 -14.98 -3.86 1.33
N SER A 610 -14.28 -4.40 0.33
CA SER A 610 -14.18 -5.85 0.10
C SER A 610 -13.46 -6.58 1.25
N GLY A 611 -12.78 -5.83 2.11
CA GLY A 611 -12.00 -6.32 3.22
C GLY A 611 -10.52 -6.52 2.89
N ILE A 612 -10.10 -6.35 1.63
CA ILE A 612 -8.69 -6.47 1.22
C ILE A 612 -7.93 -5.20 1.60
N ILE A 613 -6.73 -5.37 2.18
CA ILE A 613 -5.79 -4.28 2.42
C ILE A 613 -4.77 -4.25 1.28
N THR A 614 -4.53 -3.07 0.74
CA THR A 614 -3.67 -2.86 -0.41
C THR A 614 -2.66 -1.75 -0.16
N HIS A 615 -1.48 -1.83 -0.77
CA HIS A 615 -0.38 -0.88 -0.53
C HIS A 615 -0.49 0.28 -1.53
N ASN A 616 -0.10 1.47 -1.09
CA ASN A 616 0.02 2.64 -1.94
C ASN A 616 1.22 2.45 -2.88
N THR A 617 1.34 3.26 -3.92
CA THR A 617 2.39 4.28 -3.89
C THR A 617 3.80 3.98 -3.33
N LEU A 618 4.45 2.81 -3.48
CA LEU A 618 5.83 2.59 -2.99
C LEU A 618 6.75 3.71 -3.48
N ARG A 619 7.36 4.44 -2.54
CA ARG A 619 8.66 5.07 -2.80
C ARG A 619 9.68 3.95 -2.99
N THR A 620 9.78 3.40 -4.19
CA THR A 620 10.99 2.83 -4.83
C THR A 620 10.60 1.94 -6.02
N PHE A 621 11.08 2.29 -7.21
CA PHE A 621 11.17 1.37 -8.33
C PHE A 621 12.17 0.25 -7.99
N HIS A 622 11.68 -0.87 -7.46
CA HIS A 622 12.39 -2.13 -7.63
C HIS A 622 12.34 -2.52 -9.11
N TYR A 623 13.52 -2.51 -9.73
CA TYR A 623 13.80 -2.84 -11.13
C TYR A 623 12.96 -4.04 -11.61
N ALA A 624 12.32 -3.90 -12.76
CA ALA A 624 11.86 -5.05 -13.53
C ALA A 624 13.09 -5.90 -13.87
N GLY A 625 13.19 -7.09 -13.27
CA GLY A 625 14.13 -8.12 -13.72
C GLY A 625 14.94 -8.86 -12.65
N VAL A 626 15.19 -8.34 -11.44
CA VAL A 626 15.99 -9.10 -10.44
C VAL A 626 15.54 -8.79 -9.00
N SER A 627 14.62 -9.61 -8.50
CA SER A 627 13.84 -9.42 -7.26
C SER A 627 14.53 -9.81 -5.95
N GLU A 628 15.86 -9.75 -5.83
CA GLU A 628 16.55 -10.31 -4.65
C GLU A 628 17.60 -9.42 -3.96
N PHE A 629 18.01 -8.29 -4.56
CA PHE A 629 18.99 -7.40 -3.94
C PHE A 629 18.32 -6.14 -3.37
N SER A 630 18.48 -5.90 -2.07
CA SER A 630 18.10 -4.62 -1.44
C SER A 630 19.16 -3.58 -1.79
N VAL A 631 18.83 -2.66 -2.70
CA VAL A 631 19.73 -1.61 -3.20
C VAL A 631 19.40 -0.30 -2.50
N THR A 632 20.40 0.48 -2.07
CA THR A 632 20.15 1.88 -1.70
C THR A 632 19.72 2.65 -2.95
N GLN A 633 18.47 3.08 -2.97
CA GLN A 633 17.86 3.82 -4.09
C GLN A 633 17.41 5.21 -3.64
N GLY A 634 17.11 6.07 -4.62
CA GLY A 634 16.61 7.43 -4.40
C GLY A 634 17.65 8.38 -3.80
N LEU A 635 17.19 9.32 -2.98
CA LEU A 635 18.03 10.39 -2.42
C LEU A 635 19.28 9.89 -1.67
N PRO A 636 19.22 8.84 -0.82
CA PRO A 636 20.42 8.29 -0.18
C PRO A 636 21.51 7.90 -1.19
N ARG A 637 21.14 7.31 -2.33
CA ARG A 637 22.10 6.93 -3.38
C ARG A 637 22.67 8.14 -4.10
N LEU A 638 21.83 9.14 -4.39
CA LEU A 638 22.29 10.38 -4.99
C LEU A 638 23.31 11.11 -4.09
N ILE A 639 23.05 11.13 -2.77
CA ILE A 639 23.99 11.64 -1.77
C ILE A 639 25.31 10.85 -1.82
N GLU A 640 25.27 9.51 -1.91
CA GLU A 640 26.51 8.72 -2.02
C GLU A 640 27.36 9.05 -3.24
N ILE A 641 26.70 9.28 -4.37
CA ILE A 641 27.35 9.63 -5.65
C ILE A 641 27.99 11.01 -5.52
N VAL A 642 27.22 12.02 -5.10
CA VAL A 642 27.65 13.42 -4.93
C VAL A 642 28.75 13.56 -3.87
N ASP A 643 28.65 12.78 -2.79
CA ASP A 643 29.68 12.72 -1.77
C ASP A 643 30.91 11.92 -2.19
N ALA A 644 30.88 11.28 -3.36
CA ALA A 644 31.90 10.36 -3.84
C ALA A 644 32.33 9.41 -2.71
N ARG A 645 31.38 8.74 -2.04
CA ARG A 645 31.69 7.89 -0.88
C ARG A 645 32.69 6.80 -1.26
N LYS A 646 33.70 6.61 -0.39
CA LYS A 646 34.76 5.61 -0.60
C LYS A 646 34.22 4.19 -0.77
N ASN A 647 33.19 3.83 0.00
CA ASN A 647 32.46 2.57 -0.14
C ASN A 647 30.97 2.90 -0.25
N PRO A 648 30.26 2.47 -1.30
CA PRO A 648 28.81 2.60 -1.38
C PRO A 648 28.13 1.67 -0.36
N SER A 649 26.91 2.00 0.08
CA SER A 649 26.21 1.18 1.09
C SER A 649 25.79 -0.18 0.51
N THR A 650 25.33 -0.20 -0.75
CA THR A 650 25.00 -1.43 -1.49
C THR A 650 25.83 -1.51 -2.78
N PRO A 651 27.08 -2.02 -2.70
CA PRO A 651 27.89 -2.25 -3.89
C PRO A 651 27.26 -3.35 -4.75
N ILE A 652 27.13 -3.10 -6.06
CA ILE A 652 26.53 -4.03 -7.02
C ILE A 652 27.37 -4.03 -8.29
N MET A 653 27.45 -5.19 -8.92
CA MET A 653 28.17 -5.39 -10.17
C MET A 653 27.33 -6.24 -11.12
N TYR A 654 27.29 -5.86 -12.39
CA TYR A 654 26.67 -6.61 -13.47
C TYR A 654 27.76 -7.21 -14.34
N VAL A 655 27.88 -8.53 -14.31
CA VAL A 655 28.89 -9.30 -15.03
C VAL A 655 28.26 -9.86 -16.29
N TYR A 656 28.74 -9.38 -17.43
CA TYR A 656 28.39 -9.89 -18.75
C TYR A 656 29.35 -11.02 -19.11
N LEU A 657 28.85 -11.99 -19.87
CA LEU A 657 29.61 -13.16 -20.30
C LEU A 657 30.00 -13.02 -21.78
N GLU A 658 31.10 -13.65 -22.16
CA GLU A 658 31.48 -13.80 -23.57
C GLU A 658 30.41 -14.65 -24.29
N GLU A 659 30.23 -14.45 -25.60
CA GLU A 659 29.10 -14.99 -26.36
C GLU A 659 28.94 -16.52 -26.23
N GLU A 660 30.06 -17.26 -26.16
CA GLU A 660 30.10 -18.72 -25.98
C GLU A 660 29.53 -19.22 -24.64
N TYR A 661 29.55 -18.37 -23.62
CA TYR A 661 29.06 -18.64 -22.26
C TYR A 661 27.70 -17.98 -22.01
N ALA A 662 27.42 -16.87 -22.68
CA ALA A 662 26.18 -16.09 -22.52
C ALA A 662 24.93 -16.83 -23.03
N LYS A 663 25.06 -17.76 -23.98
CA LYS A 663 23.91 -18.51 -24.54
C LYS A 663 23.62 -19.83 -23.83
N ASP A 664 24.46 -20.25 -22.89
CA ASP A 664 24.40 -21.56 -22.24
C ASP A 664 24.34 -21.41 -20.70
N LEU A 665 23.23 -21.85 -20.11
CA LEU A 665 22.98 -21.72 -18.67
C LEU A 665 23.98 -22.51 -17.82
N GLU A 666 24.41 -23.69 -18.25
CA GLU A 666 25.34 -24.51 -17.45
C GLU A 666 26.73 -23.88 -17.41
N LYS A 667 27.15 -23.30 -18.55
CA LYS A 667 28.40 -22.56 -18.65
C LYS A 667 28.38 -21.28 -17.83
N ALA A 668 27.27 -20.53 -17.86
CA ALA A 668 27.05 -19.36 -17.02
C ALA A 668 27.10 -19.72 -15.52
N ARG A 669 26.48 -20.84 -15.12
CA ARG A 669 26.50 -21.35 -13.74
C ARG A 669 27.92 -21.65 -13.25
N LYS A 670 28.77 -22.23 -14.10
CA LYS A 670 30.20 -22.47 -13.78
C LYS A 670 30.99 -21.17 -13.57
N ILE A 671 30.68 -20.11 -14.30
CA ILE A 671 31.32 -18.80 -14.09
C ILE A 671 30.79 -18.15 -12.81
N HIS A 672 29.49 -18.21 -12.58
CA HIS A 672 28.86 -17.71 -11.35
C HIS A 672 29.48 -18.33 -10.08
N GLN A 673 29.67 -19.65 -10.04
CA GLN A 673 30.32 -20.35 -8.92
C GLN A 673 31.79 -19.93 -8.69
N LYS A 674 32.48 -19.46 -9.72
CA LYS A 674 33.86 -18.93 -9.59
C LYS A 674 33.90 -17.50 -9.09
N ILE A 675 32.82 -16.75 -9.26
CA ILE A 675 32.71 -15.34 -8.88
C ILE A 675 32.17 -15.21 -7.46
N GLU A 676 31.06 -15.89 -7.14
CA GLU A 676 30.37 -15.78 -5.86
C GLU A 676 31.25 -16.23 -4.68
N GLN A 677 31.43 -15.34 -3.71
CA GLN A 677 32.21 -15.61 -2.51
C GLN A 677 31.45 -16.53 -1.56
N ILE A 678 31.93 -17.76 -1.43
CA ILE A 678 31.34 -18.73 -0.51
C ILE A 678 32.25 -18.83 0.71
N ARG A 679 31.71 -18.49 1.88
CA ARG A 679 32.41 -18.52 3.17
C ARG A 679 31.81 -19.61 4.05
N VAL A 680 32.55 -20.04 5.06
CA VAL A 680 32.08 -21.07 6.01
C VAL A 680 30.77 -20.61 6.68
N ASP A 681 30.69 -19.36 7.12
CA ASP A 681 29.46 -18.77 7.69
C ASP A 681 28.25 -18.74 6.74
N SER A 682 28.46 -18.88 5.43
CA SER A 682 27.42 -18.81 4.40
C SER A 682 26.84 -20.18 4.03
N ILE A 683 27.50 -21.26 4.45
CA ILE A 683 27.09 -22.65 4.22
C ILE A 683 26.92 -23.45 5.52
N ALA A 684 27.43 -22.92 6.64
CA ALA A 684 27.23 -23.49 7.96
C ALA A 684 25.92 -22.97 8.55
N PHE A 685 25.03 -23.87 8.95
CA PHE A 685 23.84 -23.49 9.71
C PHE A 685 24.13 -23.34 11.20
N ASP A 686 25.22 -23.95 11.69
CA ASP A 686 25.68 -23.82 13.05
C ASP A 686 27.19 -24.06 13.21
N VAL A 687 27.79 -23.40 14.20
CA VAL A 687 29.18 -23.64 14.58
C VAL A 687 29.29 -23.62 16.09
N GLU A 688 29.48 -24.79 16.67
CA GLU A 688 29.55 -25.04 18.10
C GLU A 688 31.01 -25.16 18.57
N LEU A 689 31.21 -24.84 19.85
CA LEU A 689 32.45 -25.08 20.57
C LEU A 689 32.18 -26.24 21.51
N ASP A 690 32.81 -27.37 21.26
CA ASP A 690 32.86 -28.46 22.22
C ASP A 690 33.90 -28.11 23.27
N LEU A 691 33.45 -27.81 24.49
CA LEU A 691 34.31 -27.44 25.61
C LEU A 691 34.92 -28.67 26.31
N THR A 692 34.41 -29.86 26.05
CA THR A 692 34.92 -31.11 26.61
C THR A 692 36.12 -31.59 25.80
N GLU A 693 35.95 -31.63 24.47
CA GLU A 693 36.99 -32.07 23.52
C GLU A 693 37.85 -30.92 22.97
N TYR A 694 37.60 -29.67 23.42
CA TYR A 694 38.23 -28.45 22.89
C TYR A 694 38.18 -28.36 21.36
N ALA A 695 37.09 -28.82 20.75
CA ALA A 695 36.90 -28.92 19.31
C ALA A 695 35.92 -27.86 18.79
N ILE A 696 36.03 -27.54 17.50
CA ILE A 696 35.11 -26.67 16.78
C ILE A 696 34.29 -27.54 15.85
N VAL A 697 32.98 -27.63 16.10
CA VAL A 697 32.06 -28.44 15.30
C VAL A 697 31.30 -27.52 14.35
N VAL A 698 31.49 -27.72 13.05
CA VAL A 698 30.86 -26.95 11.99
C VAL A 698 29.79 -27.82 11.35
N TYR A 699 28.52 -27.46 11.52
CA TYR A 699 27.41 -28.14 10.90
C TYR A 699 27.04 -27.44 9.60
N LEU A 700 27.18 -28.16 8.48
CA LEU A 700 26.96 -27.63 7.14
C LEU A 700 25.54 -27.97 6.65
N ASP A 701 24.99 -27.11 5.81
CA ASP A 701 23.67 -27.32 5.21
C ASP A 701 23.80 -28.14 3.91
N PRO A 702 23.24 -29.36 3.86
CA PRO A 702 23.36 -30.22 2.67
C PRO A 702 22.73 -29.62 1.41
N GLU A 703 21.59 -28.91 1.55
CA GLU A 703 20.90 -28.30 0.41
C GLU A 703 21.72 -27.14 -0.16
N LEU A 704 22.37 -26.33 0.69
CA LEU A 704 23.25 -25.24 0.25
C LEU A 704 24.56 -25.74 -0.37
N LEU A 705 25.08 -26.88 0.09
CA LEU A 705 26.27 -27.50 -0.50
C LEU A 705 26.01 -28.00 -1.92
N GLU A 706 24.84 -28.63 -2.14
CA GLU A 706 24.42 -29.12 -3.45
C GLU A 706 24.13 -27.96 -4.42
N ASP A 707 23.37 -26.95 -3.98
CA ASP A 707 23.03 -25.78 -4.81
C ASP A 707 24.28 -25.00 -5.28
N LYS A 708 25.26 -24.88 -4.37
CA LYS A 708 26.54 -24.19 -4.62
C LYS A 708 27.61 -25.08 -5.24
N GLY A 709 27.35 -26.38 -5.41
CA GLY A 709 28.28 -27.34 -6.00
C GLY A 709 29.61 -27.48 -5.24
N ILE A 710 29.57 -27.46 -3.91
CA ILE A 710 30.76 -27.58 -3.05
C ILE A 710 30.84 -28.98 -2.45
N GLU A 711 31.95 -29.67 -2.71
CA GLU A 711 32.28 -30.94 -2.06
C GLU A 711 32.91 -30.73 -0.68
N LEU A 712 32.58 -31.61 0.28
CA LEU A 712 33.11 -31.60 1.65
C LEU A 712 34.65 -31.68 1.68
N ASP A 713 35.26 -32.38 0.73
CA ASP A 713 36.72 -32.50 0.59
C ASP A 713 37.41 -31.16 0.31
N LEU A 714 36.77 -30.28 -0.47
CA LEU A 714 37.29 -28.94 -0.74
C LEU A 714 37.32 -28.09 0.53
N ILE A 715 36.28 -28.22 1.36
CA ILE A 715 36.15 -27.54 2.65
C ILE A 715 37.23 -28.07 3.60
N LYS A 716 37.36 -29.39 3.73
CA LYS A 716 38.42 -30.05 4.53
C LYS A 716 39.80 -29.54 4.12
N LYS A 717 40.11 -29.51 2.82
CA LYS A 717 41.41 -29.03 2.30
C LYS A 717 41.70 -27.56 2.66
N LYS A 718 40.69 -26.68 2.62
CA LYS A 718 40.88 -25.26 2.97
C LYS A 718 40.92 -25.00 4.48
N LEU A 719 40.32 -25.88 5.27
CA LEU A 719 40.34 -25.81 6.74
C LEU A 719 41.56 -26.49 7.37
N LYS A 720 42.29 -27.36 6.63
CA LYS A 720 43.55 -27.98 7.07
C LYS A 720 44.56 -27.02 7.71
N LYS A 721 44.65 -25.78 7.24
CA LYS A 721 45.58 -24.77 7.78
C LYS A 721 45.24 -24.24 9.18
N TYR A 722 44.05 -24.54 9.69
CA TYR A 722 43.63 -24.18 11.04
C TYR A 722 43.90 -25.30 12.06
N LYS A 723 44.34 -26.47 11.59
CA LYS A 723 44.95 -27.48 12.46
C LYS A 723 46.41 -27.09 12.67
N LYS A 724 46.83 -26.89 13.92
CA LYS A 724 48.25 -26.76 14.23
C LYS A 724 48.89 -28.15 14.30
N LYS A 725 48.39 -28.99 15.21
CA LYS A 725 48.83 -30.37 15.45
C LYS A 725 47.70 -31.41 15.51
N GLY A 726 46.45 -31.00 15.76
CA GLY A 726 45.30 -31.92 15.80
C GLY A 726 44.68 -32.29 14.45
N ASP A 727 43.50 -32.91 14.52
CA ASP A 727 42.82 -33.55 13.40
C ASP A 727 41.54 -32.85 12.91
N ILE A 728 41.13 -33.20 11.69
CA ILE A 728 39.88 -32.74 11.08
C ILE A 728 39.11 -33.97 10.62
N ASP A 729 38.05 -34.26 11.34
CA ASP A 729 37.11 -35.33 11.02
C ASP A 729 35.92 -34.76 10.26
N VAL A 730 35.39 -35.56 9.35
CA VAL A 730 34.25 -35.21 8.52
C VAL A 730 33.25 -36.35 8.63
N ASP A 731 32.07 -36.01 9.10
CA ASP A 731 30.90 -36.86 9.01
C ASP A 731 30.18 -36.55 7.70
N TYR A 732 30.17 -37.51 6.78
CA TYR A 732 29.58 -37.35 5.44
C TYR A 732 28.06 -37.51 5.46
N ASP A 733 27.50 -38.28 6.41
CA ASP A 733 26.07 -38.54 6.49
C ASP A 733 25.35 -37.33 7.10
N ASP A 734 25.93 -36.72 8.14
CA ASP A 734 25.37 -35.56 8.84
C ASP A 734 25.94 -34.21 8.35
N CYS A 735 26.84 -34.22 7.35
CA CYS A 735 27.51 -33.02 6.81
C CYS A 735 28.18 -32.16 7.90
N VAL A 736 28.91 -32.81 8.82
CA VAL A 736 29.58 -32.16 9.96
C VAL A 736 31.09 -32.19 9.77
N ILE A 737 31.75 -31.07 10.05
CA ILE A 737 33.21 -31.00 10.11
C ILE A 737 33.63 -30.69 11.54
N ILE A 738 34.36 -31.62 12.15
CA ILE A 738 34.92 -31.48 13.49
C ILE A 738 36.39 -31.09 13.35
N ILE A 739 36.78 -29.95 13.92
CA ILE A 739 38.15 -29.45 13.87
C ILE A 739 38.69 -29.49 15.29
N ASN A 740 39.71 -30.31 15.52
CA ASN A 740 40.46 -30.31 16.76
C ASN A 740 41.77 -29.53 16.57
N PRO A 741 41.88 -28.29 17.06
CA PRO A 741 43.08 -27.49 16.89
C PRO A 741 44.19 -27.76 17.91
N GLU A 742 43.96 -28.64 18.92
CA GLU A 742 44.83 -28.82 20.11
C GLU A 742 45.15 -27.49 20.82
N ILE A 743 44.12 -26.83 21.33
CA ILE A 743 44.25 -25.55 22.04
C ILE A 743 43.46 -25.60 23.34
N ASP A 744 44.17 -25.62 24.46
CA ASP A 744 43.59 -25.73 25.82
C ASP A 744 43.13 -24.37 26.39
N ASP A 745 42.97 -23.36 25.53
CA ASP A 745 42.61 -21.99 25.91
C ASP A 745 41.35 -21.54 25.16
N ILE A 746 40.27 -21.38 25.92
CA ILE A 746 38.92 -21.01 25.45
C ILE A 746 38.95 -19.69 24.67
N GLN A 747 39.73 -18.69 25.08
CA GLN A 747 39.79 -17.40 24.38
C GLN A 747 40.47 -17.54 23.00
N LYS A 748 41.50 -18.37 22.92
CA LYS A 748 42.18 -18.67 21.65
C LYS A 748 41.29 -19.51 20.73
N LEU A 749 40.51 -20.43 21.29
CA LEU A 749 39.54 -21.26 20.56
C LEU A 749 38.41 -20.40 19.96
N GLN A 750 37.85 -19.46 20.73
CA GLN A 750 36.85 -18.49 20.25
C GLN A 750 37.39 -17.61 19.11
N LYS A 751 38.60 -17.06 19.25
CA LYS A 751 39.25 -16.29 18.17
C LYS A 751 39.50 -17.15 16.92
N MET A 752 39.75 -18.45 17.08
CA MET A 752 39.92 -19.37 15.96
C MET A 752 38.59 -19.69 15.27
N ARG A 753 37.51 -19.91 16.03
CA ARG A 753 36.14 -20.04 15.50
C ARG A 753 35.76 -18.86 14.62
N GLU A 754 35.99 -17.63 15.08
CA GLU A 754 35.71 -16.44 14.26
C GLU A 754 36.52 -16.39 12.95
N LYS A 755 37.78 -16.84 13.00
CA LYS A 755 38.65 -16.91 11.81
C LYS A 755 38.21 -18.00 10.82
N ILE A 756 37.64 -19.09 11.32
CA ILE A 756 37.10 -20.20 10.51
C ILE A 756 35.81 -19.74 9.82
N LEU A 757 34.86 -19.18 10.57
CA LEU A 757 33.61 -18.61 10.05
C LEU A 757 33.87 -17.62 8.89
N LYS A 758 34.86 -16.74 9.08
CA LYS A 758 35.19 -15.69 8.11
C LYS A 758 35.98 -16.18 6.90
N ARG A 759 36.38 -17.45 6.82
CA ARG A 759 37.24 -17.99 5.75
C ARG A 759 36.45 -18.23 4.47
N THR A 760 37.04 -17.82 3.34
CA THR A 760 36.52 -18.09 2.00
C THR A 760 36.92 -19.48 1.50
N ILE A 761 35.91 -20.26 1.13
CA ILE A 761 35.99 -21.61 0.59
C ILE A 761 36.07 -21.57 -0.94
N SER A 762 35.28 -20.72 -1.60
CA SER A 762 35.34 -20.53 -3.06
C SER A 762 34.99 -19.07 -3.41
N GLY A 763 35.28 -18.67 -4.65
CA GLY A 763 34.91 -17.35 -5.17
C GLY A 763 35.88 -16.20 -4.91
N LEU A 764 35.47 -15.01 -5.35
CA LEU A 764 36.23 -13.77 -5.26
C LEU A 764 35.87 -12.98 -4.01
N LYS A 765 36.88 -12.55 -3.25
CA LYS A 765 36.65 -11.76 -2.03
C LYS A 765 35.92 -10.45 -2.36
N GLY A 766 34.84 -10.15 -1.65
CA GLY A 766 34.07 -8.92 -1.80
C GLY A 766 32.80 -9.08 -2.63
N VAL A 767 32.62 -10.20 -3.33
CA VAL A 767 31.42 -10.51 -4.12
C VAL A 767 30.54 -11.48 -3.33
N LYS A 768 29.64 -10.98 -2.48
CA LYS A 768 28.94 -11.77 -1.46
C LYS A 768 27.95 -12.78 -2.04
N ARG A 769 27.13 -12.35 -3.01
CA ARG A 769 26.06 -13.17 -3.60
C ARG A 769 25.98 -12.87 -5.09
N GLY A 770 25.68 -13.86 -5.91
CA GLY A 770 25.43 -13.67 -7.34
C GLY A 770 24.10 -14.29 -7.75
N ILE A 771 23.45 -13.70 -8.76
CA ILE A 771 22.21 -14.19 -9.34
C ILE A 771 22.41 -14.25 -10.84
N ILE A 772 22.01 -15.37 -11.43
CA ILE A 772 22.03 -15.54 -12.88
C ILE A 772 20.66 -15.12 -13.39
N SER A 773 20.63 -14.12 -14.27
CA SER A 773 19.41 -13.62 -14.91
C SER A 773 19.56 -13.70 -16.43
N LYS A 774 18.45 -13.97 -17.12
CA LYS A 774 18.39 -13.93 -18.57
C LYS A 774 17.82 -12.59 -19.00
N ASP A 775 18.52 -11.89 -19.88
CA ASP A 775 18.02 -10.69 -20.52
C ASP A 775 16.96 -11.11 -21.57
N GLU A 776 15.72 -10.65 -21.41
CA GLU A 776 14.60 -11.01 -22.29
C GLU A 776 14.73 -10.41 -23.69
N THR A 777 15.45 -9.30 -23.82
CA THR A 777 15.68 -8.59 -25.09
C THR A 777 16.77 -9.22 -25.92
N THR A 778 17.88 -9.63 -25.28
CA THR A 778 19.05 -10.20 -25.98
C THR A 778 19.08 -11.72 -25.93
N GLY A 779 18.34 -12.34 -25.01
CA GLY A 779 18.37 -13.78 -24.76
C GLY A 779 19.64 -14.27 -24.06
N GLU A 780 20.53 -13.36 -23.63
CA GLU A 780 21.82 -13.66 -23.00
C GLU A 780 21.69 -13.84 -21.47
N TRP A 781 22.47 -14.76 -20.92
CA TRP A 781 22.65 -14.95 -19.48
C TRP A 781 23.68 -13.95 -18.94
N THR A 782 23.30 -13.22 -17.90
CA THR A 782 24.15 -12.28 -17.16
C THR A 782 24.18 -12.65 -15.68
N ILE A 783 25.21 -12.19 -14.97
CA ILE A 783 25.35 -12.46 -13.53
C ILE A 783 25.33 -11.13 -12.80
N GLN A 784 24.29 -10.88 -12.01
CA GLN A 784 24.24 -9.74 -11.11
C GLN A 784 24.80 -10.13 -9.74
N CYS A 785 25.69 -9.32 -9.19
CA CYS A 785 26.35 -9.60 -7.92
C CYS A 785 26.07 -8.53 -6.87
N GLU A 786 25.81 -8.95 -5.64
CA GLU A 786 25.92 -8.14 -4.43
C GLU A 786 27.38 -8.12 -3.97
N GLY A 787 27.94 -6.92 -3.85
CA GLY A 787 29.37 -6.73 -3.64
C GLY A 787 30.14 -6.55 -4.95
N THR A 788 31.26 -5.84 -4.88
CA THR A 788 32.08 -5.53 -6.04
C THR A 788 33.52 -6.00 -5.82
N ASN A 789 34.10 -6.58 -6.86
CA ASN A 789 35.53 -6.84 -6.99
C ASN A 789 35.87 -6.88 -8.49
N LEU A 790 35.75 -5.73 -9.13
CA LEU A 790 35.89 -5.58 -10.58
C LEU A 790 37.27 -6.09 -11.04
N ALA A 791 38.33 -5.82 -10.28
CA ALA A 791 39.69 -6.27 -10.61
C ALA A 791 39.84 -7.81 -10.62
N GLY A 792 39.14 -8.51 -9.73
CA GLY A 792 39.13 -9.97 -9.69
C GLY A 792 38.26 -10.57 -10.79
N VAL A 793 37.10 -9.97 -11.04
CA VAL A 793 36.08 -10.46 -11.97
C VAL A 793 36.58 -10.37 -13.42
N LEU A 794 37.23 -9.27 -13.79
CA LEU A 794 37.83 -9.09 -15.12
C LEU A 794 38.96 -10.10 -15.43
N LYS A 795 39.48 -10.83 -14.44
CA LYS A 795 40.50 -11.88 -14.63
C LYS A 795 39.89 -13.27 -14.81
N VAL A 796 38.59 -13.44 -14.58
CA VAL A 796 37.91 -14.73 -14.75
C VAL A 796 37.69 -15.00 -16.24
N LYS A 797 38.07 -16.19 -16.71
CA LYS A 797 37.84 -16.61 -18.11
C LYS A 797 36.35 -16.78 -18.38
N GLY A 798 35.87 -16.24 -19.50
CA GLY A 798 34.46 -16.23 -19.91
C GLY A 798 33.67 -14.99 -19.48
N VAL A 799 34.28 -14.05 -18.74
CA VAL A 799 33.69 -12.74 -18.42
C VAL A 799 34.02 -11.73 -19.51
N ASP A 800 33.00 -11.04 -20.01
CA ASP A 800 33.16 -9.95 -20.97
C ASP A 800 33.67 -8.69 -20.26
N LYS A 801 34.94 -8.36 -20.54
CA LYS A 801 35.64 -7.23 -19.92
C LYS A 801 35.16 -5.86 -20.42
N THR A 802 34.50 -5.82 -21.58
CA THR A 802 34.06 -4.57 -22.22
C THR A 802 32.69 -4.13 -21.75
N ARG A 803 31.82 -5.09 -21.38
CA ARG A 803 30.45 -4.84 -20.94
C ARG A 803 30.25 -4.89 -19.42
N THR A 804 31.15 -5.53 -18.66
CA THR A 804 31.00 -5.67 -17.20
C THR A 804 31.05 -4.31 -16.48
N ILE A 805 30.09 -4.10 -15.59
CA ILE A 805 29.81 -2.80 -14.95
C ILE A 805 29.82 -2.95 -13.41
N SER A 806 30.39 -1.97 -12.70
CA SER A 806 30.33 -1.84 -11.23
C SER A 806 29.77 -0.46 -10.85
N ASN A 807 28.94 -0.39 -9.81
CA ASN A 807 28.38 0.86 -9.28
C ASN A 807 29.33 1.58 -8.29
N HIS A 808 30.53 1.05 -8.08
CA HIS A 808 31.51 1.55 -7.12
C HIS A 808 32.49 2.54 -7.78
N ILE A 809 32.21 3.84 -7.65
CA ILE A 809 32.93 4.93 -8.34
C ILE A 809 34.46 4.89 -8.15
N HIS A 810 34.94 4.75 -6.90
CA HIS A 810 36.39 4.72 -6.63
C HIS A 810 37.08 3.46 -7.15
N GLU A 811 36.38 2.33 -7.21
CA GLU A 811 36.91 1.08 -7.75
C GLU A 811 37.08 1.21 -9.27
N VAL A 812 36.08 1.76 -9.96
CA VAL A 812 36.13 2.06 -11.39
C VAL A 812 37.21 3.08 -11.71
N ASN A 813 37.32 4.18 -10.94
CA ASN A 813 38.39 5.17 -11.12
C ASN A 813 39.79 4.54 -11.03
N LYS A 814 39.98 3.60 -10.08
CA LYS A 814 41.28 2.94 -9.89
C LYS A 814 41.64 1.96 -11.01
N ILE A 815 40.65 1.30 -11.61
CA ILE A 815 40.88 0.22 -12.60
C ILE A 815 40.80 0.74 -14.04
N LEU A 816 39.81 1.58 -14.33
CA LEU A 816 39.48 2.07 -15.68
C LEU A 816 39.80 3.55 -15.90
N GLY A 817 40.10 4.30 -14.83
CA GLY A 817 40.50 5.71 -14.90
C GLY A 817 39.37 6.73 -14.69
N VAL A 818 39.73 8.01 -14.71
CA VAL A 818 38.84 9.11 -14.30
C VAL A 818 37.66 9.34 -15.26
N GLU A 819 37.83 9.15 -16.57
CA GLU A 819 36.73 9.30 -17.54
C GLU A 819 35.68 8.20 -17.40
N ALA A 820 36.10 6.98 -17.06
CA ALA A 820 35.18 5.89 -16.74
C ALA A 820 34.39 6.21 -15.46
N ALA A 821 35.06 6.78 -14.45
CA ALA A 821 34.39 7.23 -13.23
C ALA A 821 33.43 8.40 -13.46
N ARG A 822 33.79 9.37 -14.31
CA ARG A 822 32.93 10.49 -14.71
C ARG A 822 31.68 9.99 -15.42
N SER A 823 31.84 9.08 -16.38
CA SER A 823 30.73 8.46 -17.10
C SER A 823 29.82 7.66 -16.17
N LEU A 824 30.40 6.96 -15.19
CA LEU A 824 29.64 6.24 -14.18
C LEU A 824 28.85 7.18 -13.27
N ILE A 825 29.43 8.30 -12.82
CA ILE A 825 28.73 9.32 -12.01
C ILE A 825 27.50 9.82 -12.76
N ILE A 826 27.65 10.17 -14.03
CA ILE A 826 26.54 10.67 -14.87
C ILE A 826 25.45 9.60 -14.99
N ARG A 827 25.84 8.37 -15.33
CA ARG A 827 24.88 7.29 -15.56
C ARG A 827 24.16 6.91 -14.27
N GLU A 828 24.87 6.77 -13.15
CA GLU A 828 24.27 6.43 -11.85
C GLU A 828 23.39 7.57 -11.34
N ALA A 829 23.80 8.83 -11.48
CA ALA A 829 22.97 9.96 -11.06
C ALA A 829 21.71 10.08 -11.91
N GLN A 830 21.83 9.92 -13.24
CA GLN A 830 20.67 9.91 -14.15
C GLN A 830 19.74 8.77 -13.80
N GLN A 831 20.26 7.55 -13.66
CA GLN A 831 19.46 6.39 -13.31
C GLN A 831 18.75 6.57 -11.96
N VAL A 832 19.41 7.14 -10.95
CA VAL A 832 18.77 7.42 -9.66
C VAL A 832 17.65 8.45 -9.80
N LEU A 833 17.79 9.45 -10.67
CA LEU A 833 16.75 10.45 -10.92
C LEU A 833 15.59 9.86 -11.72
N ASP A 834 15.88 9.10 -12.78
CA ASP A 834 14.90 8.39 -13.59
C ASP A 834 14.10 7.37 -12.74
N ASP A 835 14.78 6.62 -11.86
CA ASP A 835 14.18 5.67 -10.89
C ASP A 835 13.29 6.39 -9.84
N GLN A 836 13.40 7.72 -9.71
CA GLN A 836 12.51 8.54 -8.87
C GLN A 836 11.45 9.29 -9.68
N GLY A 837 11.39 9.09 -11.00
CA GLY A 837 10.50 9.80 -11.90
C GLY A 837 10.83 11.30 -12.02
N LEU A 838 12.08 11.69 -11.71
CA LEU A 838 12.56 13.06 -11.81
C LEU A 838 13.26 13.25 -13.15
N ASP A 839 12.68 14.06 -14.03
CA ASP A 839 13.33 14.45 -15.28
C ASP A 839 14.26 15.64 -15.03
N VAL A 840 15.56 15.42 -15.21
CA VAL A 840 16.60 16.44 -15.08
C VAL A 840 17.41 16.42 -16.38
N ASP A 841 17.59 17.60 -16.99
CA ASP A 841 18.43 17.72 -18.17
C ASP A 841 19.86 17.23 -17.85
N LYS A 842 20.32 16.26 -18.65
CA LYS A 842 21.63 15.61 -18.54
C LYS A 842 22.80 16.60 -18.46
N ARG A 843 22.65 17.82 -18.98
CA ARG A 843 23.67 18.89 -18.88
C ARG A 843 24.00 19.25 -17.44
N HIS A 844 23.03 19.21 -16.53
CA HIS A 844 23.28 19.44 -15.11
C HIS A 844 24.17 18.34 -14.51
N LEU A 845 23.92 17.09 -14.87
CA LEU A 845 24.74 15.95 -14.43
C LEU A 845 26.12 15.95 -15.08
N LEU A 846 26.24 16.41 -16.34
CA LEU A 846 27.51 16.60 -17.01
C LEU A 846 28.37 17.64 -16.28
N ALA A 847 27.79 18.81 -15.96
CA ALA A 847 28.48 19.86 -15.22
C ALA A 847 28.89 19.39 -13.82
N LEU A 848 28.01 18.66 -13.13
CA LEU A 848 28.28 18.06 -11.83
C LEU A 848 29.48 17.09 -11.89
N ALA A 849 29.44 16.15 -12.83
CA ALA A 849 30.48 15.15 -12.98
C ALA A 849 31.82 15.76 -13.41
N GLU A 850 31.80 16.79 -14.26
CA GLU A 850 32.98 17.55 -14.65
C GLU A 850 33.60 18.27 -13.45
N LEU A 851 32.79 18.97 -12.66
CA LEU A 851 33.21 19.61 -11.42
C LEU A 851 33.88 18.61 -10.46
N MET A 852 33.31 17.41 -10.32
CA MET A 852 33.85 16.34 -9.48
C MET A 852 35.15 15.71 -10.02
N CYS A 853 35.36 15.71 -11.33
CA CYS A 853 36.47 14.99 -11.96
C CYS A 853 37.58 15.90 -12.54
N HIS A 854 37.41 17.22 -12.59
CA HIS A 854 38.29 18.14 -13.32
C HIS A 854 39.78 18.09 -12.94
N LYS A 855 40.13 17.66 -11.72
CA LYS A 855 41.53 17.55 -11.26
C LYS A 855 42.20 16.20 -11.59
N GLY A 856 41.61 15.41 -12.49
CA GLY A 856 42.10 14.06 -12.82
C GLY A 856 41.88 13.03 -11.69
N LYS A 857 41.04 13.36 -10.70
CA LYS A 857 40.62 12.48 -9.61
C LYS A 857 39.18 12.82 -9.21
N VAL A 858 38.45 11.82 -8.71
CA VAL A 858 37.08 12.01 -8.22
C VAL A 858 37.13 12.71 -6.86
N LEU A 859 36.51 13.89 -6.77
CA LEU A 859 36.39 14.72 -5.58
C LEU A 859 34.94 14.78 -5.11
N GLN A 860 34.75 14.75 -3.79
CA GLN A 860 33.47 15.03 -3.14
C GLN A 860 33.07 16.51 -3.34
N ILE A 861 31.77 16.81 -3.44
CA ILE A 861 31.30 18.20 -3.55
C ILE A 861 31.44 18.98 -2.24
N GLY A 862 31.20 18.32 -1.11
CA GLY A 862 31.28 18.90 0.23
C GLY A 862 32.67 19.37 0.68
N ARG A 863 32.77 19.70 1.98
CA ARG A 863 33.89 20.39 2.62
C ARG A 863 35.28 19.76 2.49
N HIS A 864 35.39 18.46 2.19
CA HIS A 864 36.68 17.77 2.05
C HIS A 864 37.10 17.59 0.57
N GLY A 865 36.30 18.11 -0.37
CA GLY A 865 36.63 18.16 -1.79
C GLY A 865 36.43 19.57 -2.33
N ILE A 866 35.45 19.77 -3.21
CA ILE A 866 35.35 20.96 -4.07
C ILE A 866 35.09 22.23 -3.26
N SER A 867 34.12 22.22 -2.34
CA SER A 867 33.81 23.40 -1.51
C SER A 867 34.95 23.79 -0.55
N GLY A 868 35.73 22.81 -0.08
CA GLY A 868 36.90 23.06 0.79
C GLY A 868 38.12 23.62 0.06
N VAL A 869 38.16 23.49 -1.27
CA VAL A 869 39.28 23.95 -2.13
C VAL A 869 38.91 25.22 -2.89
N LYS A 870 37.79 25.88 -2.55
CA LYS A 870 37.49 27.22 -3.05
C LYS A 870 38.63 28.17 -2.65
N LYS A 871 39.06 29.01 -3.59
CA LYS A 871 40.17 29.94 -3.35
C LYS A 871 39.82 31.02 -2.32
N SER A 872 38.59 31.52 -2.32
CA SER A 872 38.13 32.53 -1.36
C SER A 872 38.07 31.97 0.06
N ILE A 873 38.58 32.78 1.00
CA ILE A 873 38.57 32.52 2.44
C ILE A 873 37.15 32.74 2.96
N LEU A 874 36.51 33.85 2.56
CA LEU A 874 35.15 34.21 2.97
C LEU A 874 34.14 33.19 2.46
N ALA A 875 34.26 32.72 1.22
CA ALA A 875 33.38 31.69 0.68
C ALA A 875 33.51 30.35 1.42
N ARG A 876 34.73 29.96 1.85
CA ARG A 876 34.95 28.77 2.69
C ARG A 876 34.37 28.97 4.08
N ALA A 877 34.63 30.12 4.70
CA ALA A 877 34.21 30.45 6.06
C ALA A 877 32.69 30.58 6.20
N ALA A 878 32.00 31.08 5.18
CA ALA A 878 30.54 31.17 5.13
C ALA A 878 29.85 29.83 4.86
N PHE A 879 30.53 28.88 4.21
CA PHE A 879 29.98 27.57 3.90
C PHE A 879 30.01 26.61 5.11
N GLU A 880 31.16 26.48 5.80
CA GLU A 880 31.27 25.64 7.01
C GLU A 880 32.60 25.86 7.77
N VAL A 881 32.61 25.62 9.10
CA VAL A 881 33.81 25.66 9.97
C VAL A 881 34.54 27.03 9.97
N THR A 882 33.76 28.11 10.11
CA THR A 882 34.18 29.52 10.00
C THR A 882 35.45 29.85 10.79
N ILE A 883 35.49 29.56 12.10
CA ILE A 883 36.61 29.93 12.98
C ILE A 883 37.92 29.31 12.49
N LYS A 884 37.91 28.03 12.13
CA LYS A 884 39.11 27.31 11.71
C LYS A 884 39.65 27.84 10.38
N GLN A 885 38.77 28.16 9.43
CA GLN A 885 39.18 28.72 8.14
C GLN A 885 39.83 30.09 8.30
N LEU A 886 39.24 30.95 9.12
CA LEU A 886 39.80 32.28 9.40
C LEU A 886 41.14 32.19 10.14
N LEU A 887 41.27 31.32 11.16
CA LEU A 887 42.54 31.11 11.86
C LEU A 887 43.62 30.56 10.93
N ASN A 888 43.30 29.57 10.10
CA ASN A 888 44.26 29.00 9.15
C ASN A 888 44.72 30.03 8.11
N ALA A 889 43.79 30.86 7.61
CA ALA A 889 44.10 31.94 6.69
C ALA A 889 45.02 32.98 7.35
N SER A 890 44.76 33.36 8.61
CA SER A 890 45.63 34.25 9.38
C SER A 890 47.02 33.68 9.61
N ILE A 891 47.13 32.37 9.92
CA ILE A 891 48.42 31.69 10.11
C ILE A 891 49.20 31.60 8.79
N SER A 892 48.50 31.35 7.68
CA SER A 892 49.11 31.12 6.37
C SER A 892 49.31 32.41 5.55
N GLY A 893 48.81 33.55 6.04
CA GLY A 893 48.86 34.83 5.33
C GLY A 893 48.04 34.83 4.03
N GLU A 894 46.93 34.10 3.98
CA GLU A 894 46.08 34.07 2.78
C GLU A 894 45.32 35.40 2.61
N GLU A 895 45.29 35.92 1.39
CA GLU A 895 44.56 37.16 1.04
C GLU A 895 43.24 36.86 0.31
N GLU A 896 42.19 37.61 0.62
CA GLU A 896 40.90 37.51 -0.06
C GLU A 896 40.89 38.34 -1.35
N GLN A 897 40.44 37.72 -2.44
CA GLN A 897 40.52 38.28 -3.80
C GLN A 897 39.16 38.73 -4.34
N LEU A 898 38.05 38.43 -3.65
CA LEU A 898 36.69 38.89 -4.00
C LEU A 898 36.27 38.58 -5.45
N LYS A 899 36.64 37.40 -5.96
CA LYS A 899 36.36 37.04 -7.38
C LYS A 899 35.06 36.27 -7.57
N GLY A 900 34.59 35.57 -6.54
CA GLY A 900 33.41 34.72 -6.57
C GLY A 900 32.17 35.40 -6.02
N ILE A 901 31.03 34.76 -6.28
CA ILE A 901 29.71 35.27 -5.89
C ILE A 901 29.58 35.42 -4.35
N PRO A 902 29.87 34.39 -3.53
CA PRO A 902 29.60 34.46 -2.09
C PRO A 902 30.35 35.59 -1.39
N GLU A 903 31.63 35.76 -1.68
CA GLU A 903 32.46 36.78 -1.04
C GLU A 903 32.08 38.21 -1.43
N ASN A 904 31.61 38.42 -2.67
CA ASN A 904 31.07 39.70 -3.10
C ASN A 904 29.72 40.02 -2.42
N VAL A 905 28.84 39.03 -2.27
CA VAL A 905 27.58 39.21 -1.52
C VAL A 905 27.85 39.54 -0.06
N ILE A 906 28.78 38.83 0.57
CA ILE A 906 29.13 39.04 1.99
C ILE A 906 29.63 40.46 2.25
N ILE A 907 30.43 41.02 1.33
CA ILE A 907 30.99 42.37 1.48
C ILE A 907 30.06 43.47 0.92
N GLY A 908 28.91 43.08 0.34
CA GLY A 908 27.93 44.02 -0.25
C GLY A 908 28.32 44.58 -1.61
N GLN A 909 29.25 43.93 -2.33
CA GLN A 909 29.61 44.29 -3.70
C GLN A 909 28.67 43.63 -4.72
N LEU A 910 28.50 44.31 -5.87
CA LEU A 910 27.79 43.74 -7.02
C LEU A 910 28.48 42.46 -7.47
N VAL A 911 27.71 41.40 -7.60
CA VAL A 911 28.20 40.10 -8.02
C VAL A 911 28.74 40.20 -9.45
N PRO A 912 29.97 39.72 -9.74
CA PRO A 912 30.44 39.63 -11.10
C PRO A 912 29.61 38.60 -11.87
N THR A 913 28.71 39.08 -12.72
CA THR A 913 28.03 38.29 -13.74
C THR A 913 29.08 37.86 -14.79
N ILE A 914 29.20 36.55 -15.03
CA ILE A 914 30.00 35.99 -16.13
C ILE A 914 29.38 36.42 -17.46
#